data_AF-A0A3M8AI00-F1
#
_entry.id   AF-A0A3M8AI00-F1
#
_cell.length_a   1.000
_cell.length_b   1.000
_cell.length_c   1.000
_cell.angle_alpha   90.00
_cell.angle_beta   90.00
_cell.angle_gamma   90.00
#
_symmetry.space_group_name_H-M   'P 1'
#
loop_
_entity.id
_entity.type
_entity.pdbx_description
1 polymer ?
#
loop_
_entity_poly.entity_id
_entity_poly.type
_entity_poly.pdbx_seq_one_letter_code
_entity_poly.pdbx_strand_id
1 'polypeptide(L)'
;MRASARVSLRSRLLRAMIARGKNTAPIAATVAAAAAAEIDGRPEPLPTPFAVRGLRVSRTRIGDTTVVVLRPDGTPPTSAVLYLHGGGYIEDASIGTWQLVARLATKLGAEVWVPAYRLAPRSTAQTTVAAMVEIYRALGERWDPARATVAGDSAGGGLALATVQAAVAAGERAPALLGLFAPWVDLTMSDPAEQDTESDAMLDSGRLAESAAAYAGTLPRTDPRVSPLFGRMDGLPETWIITGGDDVLVHQSRRLRDALAQAGVPVTYLEDPGMIHVHVMLPVPEGKRSLGRFLRAASARAGASPVSDTDEPERLVMAGLAPRTGRRPASLVHPQERNCAMVSQWHASFISGGSPARPGDPASYFRREFAVAEGLRRATLLVTALGIVEPYLNGVRVGDEVLAPGWTSYRHRINVSSHDVTDLIAAGENAVGAIVGEGWAVGRLGWEDRRVHYADRPALFLQLELEYGDRTEVIGTGPEFRVGTGAVRANGIYDGETYDAPLEPEGWSSAGFDDSDWASAEPIEWNLEALEVGIAPPIRRIDELAPVEILTSPSGKTIVDVGQNISGWVRITLTGEAGWTITLRHAEALTPDGELEPESNRRADATDRYTLRGGAEETWEPRFTFHGFRYVEVDGWPGELSVDAVRAVVVHSEMTRTGWFETSDPLVTKLHANAVWSMRDNFVGIPTDCPQRDERMGWTGDINAFAPTATFLYDVRGVLGSWLQDLAVEQAERGYVPWVVPDILSTPSSPTALWSDVAVSLPWAMYQEYGDLDILRGSYDSMTAFIRQVEDLLDESGLWSSGFQFGDWLDPDAPADNPAGGKTDRHLVASAYLCKTTREMAETAGLLGKAEDAAHFAALADRVRRAFRREYVTESGRVVNESTTAYALAIAFGILDEDQNAKAGDRLAELVAKGGYKISTGFAGTPLVTDALSSTGHLDEAYLLLMEKECPSFLYPVTMGATTIWERWDSILPDGTLNATGMTSLNHYALGAVADWLHRIVGGLQRMEPGYRRIRIAPQPGGGLTSAHVAHDTVHGRAEVDWRIEDGEMFLDVTIPEGTSAEVVLPLHPAGVVEQAAPGSHSWRYALPEQPERPEYSMDTPLKTLADDPQVWRAITEVFQTHFPGIPLDGTAPGAAGMSLNVMLQYIPGAPPTLADEFRRALTLEGAR
;
A
#
# COMPACT_ATOMS: atom_id res chain seq x y z
N MET A 1 36.42 32.02 -9.69
CA MET A 1 36.48 30.58 -9.33
C MET A 1 35.27 30.26 -8.48
N ARG A 2 34.20 29.72 -9.07
CA ARG A 2 32.98 29.30 -8.35
C ARG A 2 33.05 27.79 -8.16
N ALA A 3 32.75 27.32 -6.95
CA ALA A 3 32.70 25.90 -6.61
C ALA A 3 31.86 25.13 -7.64
N SER A 4 32.39 24.04 -8.20
CA SER A 4 31.59 23.17 -9.05
C SER A 4 30.43 22.63 -8.20
N ALA A 5 29.20 22.93 -8.60
CA ALA A 5 28.03 22.33 -7.97
C ALA A 5 28.16 20.82 -8.18
N ARG A 6 28.35 20.06 -7.10
CA ARG A 6 28.38 18.59 -7.18
C ARG A 6 27.03 18.12 -7.73
N VAL A 7 27.09 17.22 -8.71
CA VAL A 7 25.92 16.52 -9.25
C VAL A 7 25.11 15.91 -8.10
N SER A 8 23.80 16.19 -8.05
CA SER A 8 22.96 15.71 -6.95
C SER A 8 23.01 14.19 -6.84
N LEU A 9 22.86 13.66 -5.61
CA LEU A 9 22.82 12.22 -5.38
C LEU A 9 21.68 11.56 -6.18
N ARG A 10 20.52 12.23 -6.27
CA ARG A 10 19.38 11.81 -7.09
C ARG A 10 19.74 11.66 -8.56
N SER A 11 20.51 12.60 -9.11
CA SER A 11 20.94 12.56 -10.51
C SER A 11 21.99 11.48 -10.75
N ARG A 12 22.88 11.20 -9.78
CA ARG A 12 23.85 10.09 -9.86
C ARG A 12 23.16 8.72 -9.83
N LEU A 13 22.20 8.54 -8.93
CA LEU A 13 21.42 7.30 -8.82
C LEU A 13 20.55 7.06 -10.06
N LEU A 14 19.81 8.08 -10.51
CA LEU A 14 18.96 7.97 -11.70
C LEU A 14 19.78 7.67 -12.95
N ARG A 15 20.95 8.31 -13.11
CA ARG A 15 21.90 7.99 -14.18
C ARG A 15 22.36 6.54 -14.13
N ALA A 16 22.72 6.02 -12.96
CA ALA A 16 23.16 4.64 -12.80
C ALA A 16 22.04 3.63 -13.12
N MET A 17 20.79 3.92 -12.73
CA MET A 17 19.63 3.10 -13.09
C MET A 17 19.37 3.09 -14.59
N ILE A 18 19.36 4.27 -15.22
CA ILE A 18 19.13 4.39 -16.67
C ILE A 18 20.24 3.68 -17.46
N ALA A 19 21.50 3.79 -17.03
CA ALA A 19 22.63 3.10 -17.66
C ALA A 19 22.49 1.57 -17.62
N ARG A 20 21.92 1.00 -16.54
CA ARG A 20 21.66 -0.45 -16.41
C ARG A 20 20.53 -0.96 -17.30
N GLY A 21 19.60 -0.08 -17.69
CA GLY A 21 18.47 -0.39 -18.58
C GLY A 21 18.70 -0.03 -20.05
N LYS A 22 19.90 0.44 -20.43
CA LYS A 22 20.21 0.88 -21.80
C LYS A 22 20.09 -0.29 -22.78
N ASN A 23 19.04 -0.25 -23.61
CA ASN A 23 18.74 -1.29 -24.60
C ASN A 23 19.65 -1.16 -25.84
N THR A 24 20.51 -2.15 -26.07
CA THR A 24 21.48 -2.23 -27.18
C THR A 24 21.02 -3.09 -28.35
N ALA A 25 19.76 -3.52 -28.38
CA ALA A 25 19.21 -4.36 -29.45
C ALA A 25 19.16 -3.62 -30.82
N PRO A 26 19.36 -4.33 -31.95
CA PRO A 26 19.40 -3.73 -33.29
C PRO A 26 18.04 -3.16 -33.74
N ILE A 27 18.05 -1.96 -34.35
CA ILE A 27 16.87 -1.17 -34.73
C ILE A 27 16.01 -1.81 -35.81
N ALA A 28 16.51 -2.78 -36.58
CA ALA A 28 15.74 -3.49 -37.61
C ALA A 28 14.40 -4.05 -37.09
N ALA A 29 14.36 -4.50 -35.83
CA ALA A 29 13.13 -4.97 -35.18
C ALA A 29 12.19 -3.81 -34.76
N THR A 30 12.72 -2.65 -34.39
CA THR A 30 11.94 -1.47 -33.97
C THR A 30 11.34 -0.75 -35.19
N VAL A 31 12.11 -0.65 -36.30
CA VAL A 31 11.61 -0.12 -37.58
C VAL A 31 10.57 -1.06 -38.19
N ALA A 32 10.75 -2.39 -38.08
CA ALA A 32 9.74 -3.36 -38.47
C ALA A 32 8.49 -3.29 -37.59
N ALA A 33 8.63 -3.10 -36.26
CA ALA A 33 7.51 -2.94 -35.34
C ALA A 33 6.73 -1.63 -35.58
N ALA A 34 7.43 -0.51 -35.82
CA ALA A 34 6.80 0.75 -36.21
C ALA A 34 6.08 0.61 -37.57
N ALA A 35 6.70 -0.09 -38.54
CA ALA A 35 6.12 -0.42 -39.84
C ALA A 35 4.89 -1.36 -39.76
N ALA A 36 4.85 -2.28 -38.78
CA ALA A 36 3.75 -3.21 -38.55
C ALA A 36 2.59 -2.59 -37.75
N ALA A 37 2.87 -1.76 -36.74
CA ALA A 37 1.90 -1.19 -35.80
C ALA A 37 0.86 -0.23 -36.43
N GLU A 38 1.06 0.22 -37.68
CA GLU A 38 0.14 1.11 -38.40
C GLU A 38 -0.63 0.39 -39.51
N ILE A 39 -0.31 -0.87 -39.84
CA ILE A 39 -1.21 -1.72 -40.66
C ILE A 39 -2.47 -2.06 -39.85
N ASP A 40 -2.34 -2.11 -38.53
CA ASP A 40 -3.41 -2.40 -37.56
C ASP A 40 -4.21 -1.16 -37.08
N GLY A 41 -3.95 0.04 -37.61
CA GLY A 41 -4.75 1.22 -37.27
C GLY A 41 -4.71 1.62 -35.79
N ARG A 42 -3.54 1.55 -35.14
CA ARG A 42 -3.39 2.00 -33.75
C ARG A 42 -3.91 3.44 -33.54
N PRO A 43 -4.60 3.73 -32.43
CA PRO A 43 -5.04 5.08 -32.11
C PRO A 43 -3.82 6.00 -31.93
N GLU A 44 -3.90 7.20 -32.48
CA GLU A 44 -2.87 8.24 -32.37
C GLU A 44 -2.52 8.50 -30.89
N PRO A 45 -1.22 8.66 -30.54
CA PRO A 45 -0.78 8.74 -29.15
C PRO A 45 -1.42 9.92 -28.45
N LEU A 46 -2.25 9.63 -27.45
CA LEU A 46 -2.74 10.63 -26.52
C LEU A 46 -1.84 10.71 -25.29
N PRO A 47 -1.73 11.90 -24.66
CA PRO A 47 -1.28 11.95 -23.29
C PRO A 47 -2.18 11.06 -22.42
N THR A 48 -1.57 10.28 -21.54
CA THR A 48 -2.33 9.62 -20.48
C THR A 48 -2.96 10.70 -19.58
N PRO A 49 -4.21 10.53 -19.09
CA PRO A 49 -4.87 11.55 -18.27
C PRO A 49 -4.03 12.02 -17.07
N PHE A 50 -3.19 11.14 -16.51
CA PHE A 50 -2.23 11.46 -15.47
C PHE A 50 -1.19 12.51 -15.89
N ALA A 51 -0.63 12.42 -17.10
CA ALA A 51 0.47 13.28 -17.55
C ALA A 51 0.03 14.73 -17.81
N VAL A 52 -1.27 14.98 -17.96
CA VAL A 52 -1.86 16.28 -18.37
C VAL A 52 -2.98 16.74 -17.44
N ARG A 53 -2.99 16.26 -16.18
CA ARG A 53 -3.99 16.61 -15.16
C ARG A 53 -4.13 18.13 -15.01
N GLY A 54 -5.37 18.63 -14.98
CA GLY A 54 -5.68 20.06 -14.88
C GLY A 54 -5.62 20.82 -16.21
N LEU A 55 -5.50 20.10 -17.33
CA LEU A 55 -5.54 20.64 -18.68
C LEU A 55 -6.66 20.00 -19.49
N ARG A 56 -7.42 20.82 -20.21
CA ARG A 56 -8.30 20.36 -21.29
C ARG A 56 -7.48 19.93 -22.50
N VAL A 57 -7.60 18.64 -22.84
CA VAL A 57 -7.01 18.05 -24.04
C VAL A 57 -8.06 18.02 -25.13
N SER A 58 -7.72 18.51 -26.32
CA SER A 58 -8.56 18.46 -27.51
C SER A 58 -7.71 18.06 -28.71
N ARG A 59 -8.35 17.64 -29.80
CA ARG A 59 -7.68 17.33 -31.06
C ARG A 59 -8.17 18.28 -32.12
N THR A 60 -7.25 18.72 -32.97
CA THR A 60 -7.56 19.38 -34.23
C THR A 60 -6.71 18.77 -35.33
N ARG A 61 -7.15 18.88 -36.58
CA ARG A 61 -6.40 18.38 -37.74
C ARG A 61 -5.95 19.55 -38.58
N ILE A 62 -4.64 19.63 -38.84
CA ILE A 62 -4.02 20.63 -39.70
C ILE A 62 -3.35 19.89 -40.86
N GLY A 63 -3.85 20.12 -42.07
CA GLY A 63 -3.54 19.28 -43.22
C GLY A 63 -3.86 17.81 -42.91
N ASP A 64 -2.85 16.95 -43.05
CA ASP A 64 -2.93 15.53 -42.76
C ASP A 64 -2.47 15.14 -41.34
N THR A 65 -2.08 16.11 -40.51
CA THR A 65 -1.49 15.86 -39.19
C THR A 65 -2.49 16.16 -38.09
N THR A 66 -2.70 15.20 -37.19
CA THR A 66 -3.45 15.47 -35.96
C THR A 66 -2.56 16.24 -34.98
N VAL A 67 -3.12 17.29 -34.40
CA VAL A 67 -2.49 18.13 -33.39
C VAL A 67 -3.26 17.98 -32.09
N VAL A 68 -2.58 17.48 -31.07
CA VAL A 68 -3.10 17.45 -29.70
C VAL A 68 -2.93 18.85 -29.10
N VAL A 69 -4.02 19.43 -28.63
CA VAL A 69 -4.04 20.80 -28.09
C VAL A 69 -4.41 20.75 -26.61
N LEU A 70 -3.49 21.19 -25.76
CA LEU A 70 -3.64 21.28 -24.31
C LEU A 70 -3.91 22.71 -23.88
N ARG A 71 -4.87 22.91 -22.98
CA ARG A 71 -5.23 24.23 -22.44
C ARG A 71 -5.39 24.17 -20.92
N PRO A 72 -4.96 25.20 -20.18
CA PRO A 72 -5.31 25.36 -18.77
C PRO A 72 -6.83 25.33 -18.52
N ASP A 73 -7.23 24.71 -17.42
CA ASP A 73 -8.62 24.73 -16.96
C ASP A 73 -8.96 26.02 -16.23
N GLY A 74 -10.19 26.51 -16.44
CA GLY A 74 -10.71 27.71 -15.77
C GLY A 74 -10.15 29.07 -16.24
N THR A 75 -9.01 29.12 -16.94
CA THR A 75 -8.39 30.38 -17.39
C THR A 75 -8.11 30.38 -18.90
N PRO A 76 -8.54 31.41 -19.66
CA PRO A 76 -8.19 31.53 -21.08
C PRO A 76 -6.67 31.62 -21.27
N PRO A 77 -6.09 30.86 -22.21
CA PRO A 77 -4.65 30.93 -22.45
C PRO A 77 -4.25 32.34 -22.89
N THR A 78 -3.04 32.76 -22.50
CA THR A 78 -2.49 34.08 -22.86
C THR A 78 -1.40 34.00 -23.92
N SER A 79 -0.85 32.81 -24.17
CA SER A 79 0.21 32.57 -25.14
C SER A 79 0.03 31.19 -25.77
N ALA A 80 0.87 30.87 -26.75
CA ALA A 80 0.88 29.55 -27.36
C ALA A 80 2.28 28.93 -27.38
N VAL A 81 2.32 27.60 -27.35
CA VAL A 81 3.54 26.82 -27.55
C VAL A 81 3.31 25.79 -28.64
N LEU A 82 4.15 25.76 -29.68
CA LEU A 82 4.28 24.60 -30.56
C LEU A 82 5.39 23.72 -29.99
N TYR A 83 5.04 22.54 -29.48
CA TYR A 83 6.00 21.61 -28.90
C TYR A 83 6.19 20.39 -29.80
N LEU A 84 7.43 20.11 -30.20
CA LEU A 84 7.79 18.98 -31.05
C LEU A 84 8.58 17.96 -30.22
N HIS A 85 8.07 16.74 -30.13
CA HIS A 85 8.62 15.70 -29.25
C HIS A 85 9.90 15.06 -29.78
N GLY A 86 10.70 14.46 -28.88
CA GLY A 86 11.86 13.63 -29.22
C GLY A 86 11.50 12.25 -29.80
N GLY A 87 12.33 11.24 -29.51
CA GLY A 87 12.13 9.86 -30.02
C GLY A 87 12.89 9.54 -31.31
N GLY A 88 13.96 10.27 -31.61
CA GLY A 88 14.84 9.97 -32.75
C GLY A 88 14.16 10.04 -34.14
N TYR A 89 13.02 10.74 -34.26
CA TYR A 89 12.15 10.75 -35.44
C TYR A 89 11.41 9.43 -35.74
N ILE A 90 11.58 8.40 -34.91
CA ILE A 90 11.07 7.03 -35.15
C ILE A 90 10.15 6.53 -34.04
N GLU A 91 10.05 7.24 -32.91
CA GLU A 91 9.21 6.92 -31.75
C GLU A 91 8.27 8.10 -31.43
N ASP A 92 7.08 7.78 -30.89
CA ASP A 92 6.08 8.76 -30.45
C ASP A 92 6.45 9.46 -29.13
N ALA A 93 5.72 10.53 -28.80
CA ALA A 93 5.90 11.28 -27.56
C ALA A 93 5.81 10.38 -26.30
N SER A 94 6.88 10.37 -25.51
CA SER A 94 6.95 9.61 -24.26
C SER A 94 6.09 10.24 -23.15
N ILE A 95 5.83 9.48 -22.08
CA ILE A 95 5.17 10.01 -20.87
C ILE A 95 5.93 11.21 -20.29
N GLY A 96 7.27 11.16 -20.30
CA GLY A 96 8.09 12.28 -19.83
C GLY A 96 7.91 13.54 -20.68
N THR A 97 7.70 13.38 -21.99
CA THR A 97 7.42 14.49 -22.90
C THR A 97 6.07 15.12 -22.58
N TRP A 98 5.03 14.31 -22.34
CA TRP A 98 3.71 14.81 -21.95
C TRP A 98 3.73 15.55 -20.62
N GLN A 99 4.52 15.07 -19.63
CA GLN A 99 4.70 15.78 -18.36
C GLN A 99 5.42 17.13 -18.54
N LEU A 100 6.42 17.21 -19.41
CA LEU A 100 7.10 18.47 -19.75
C LEU A 100 6.15 19.45 -20.45
N VAL A 101 5.39 18.98 -21.44
CA VAL A 101 4.35 19.75 -22.14
C VAL A 101 3.29 20.27 -21.18
N ALA A 102 2.81 19.44 -20.24
CA ALA A 102 1.82 19.86 -19.25
C ALA A 102 2.35 20.95 -18.31
N ARG A 103 3.63 20.87 -17.92
CA ARG A 103 4.29 21.94 -17.16
C ARG A 103 4.40 23.23 -17.96
N LEU A 104 4.71 23.17 -19.25
CA LEU A 104 4.71 24.35 -20.13
C LEU A 104 3.32 24.98 -20.22
N ALA A 105 2.27 24.17 -20.45
CA ALA A 105 0.89 24.66 -20.52
C ALA A 105 0.47 25.37 -19.22
N THR A 106 0.73 24.74 -18.08
CA THR A 106 0.32 25.24 -16.77
C THR A 106 1.11 26.47 -16.35
N LYS A 107 2.45 26.40 -16.38
CA LYS A 107 3.32 27.47 -15.86
C LYS A 107 3.39 28.70 -16.76
N LEU A 108 3.09 28.55 -18.06
CA LEU A 108 3.02 29.68 -18.98
C LEU A 108 1.59 30.20 -19.19
N GLY A 109 0.58 29.51 -18.65
CA GLY A 109 -0.83 29.78 -18.99
C GLY A 109 -1.06 29.70 -20.50
N ALA A 110 -0.42 28.74 -21.18
CA ALA A 110 -0.32 28.69 -22.63
C ALA A 110 -1.20 27.57 -23.22
N GLU A 111 -1.69 27.82 -24.43
CA GLU A 111 -2.23 26.76 -25.29
C GLU A 111 -1.06 26.02 -25.96
N VAL A 112 -0.91 24.73 -25.69
CA VAL A 112 0.22 23.94 -26.22
C VAL A 112 -0.26 22.99 -27.31
N TRP A 113 0.32 23.12 -28.51
CA TRP A 113 0.07 22.29 -29.68
C TRP A 113 1.19 21.26 -29.81
N VAL A 114 0.83 19.99 -29.79
CA VAL A 114 1.74 18.85 -29.96
C VAL A 114 1.31 18.07 -31.19
N PRO A 115 1.99 18.23 -32.34
CA PRO A 115 1.70 17.46 -33.54
C PRO A 115 2.07 15.98 -33.37
N ALA A 116 1.14 15.09 -33.70
CA ALA A 116 1.43 13.67 -33.91
C ALA A 116 1.99 13.49 -35.34
N TYR A 117 3.22 13.97 -35.56
CA TYR A 117 3.83 13.95 -36.88
C TYR A 117 4.21 12.53 -37.30
N ARG A 118 4.13 12.24 -38.61
CA ARG A 118 4.47 10.92 -39.13
C ARG A 118 5.96 10.61 -38.91
N LEU A 119 6.24 9.44 -38.35
CA LEU A 119 7.58 8.99 -37.99
C LEU A 119 8.33 8.39 -39.20
N ALA A 120 9.67 8.42 -39.15
CA ALA A 120 10.51 7.78 -40.14
C ALA A 120 10.45 6.23 -40.01
N PRO A 121 10.59 5.46 -41.10
CA PRO A 121 10.87 5.91 -42.47
C PRO A 121 9.62 6.30 -43.29
N ARG A 122 8.41 6.29 -42.71
CA ARG A 122 7.17 6.63 -43.44
C ARG A 122 7.09 8.09 -43.84
N SER A 123 7.69 8.96 -43.03
CA SER A 123 7.93 10.36 -43.36
C SER A 123 9.42 10.64 -43.36
N THR A 124 9.84 11.54 -44.23
CA THR A 124 11.23 12.03 -44.29
C THR A 124 11.27 13.50 -43.89
N ALA A 125 12.47 14.02 -43.63
CA ALA A 125 12.73 15.42 -43.35
C ALA A 125 12.03 16.38 -44.33
N GLN A 126 11.95 16.02 -45.62
CA GLN A 126 11.26 16.84 -46.61
C GLN A 126 9.76 17.01 -46.30
N THR A 127 9.09 15.91 -45.95
CA THR A 127 7.66 15.88 -45.66
C THR A 127 7.33 16.39 -44.25
N THR A 128 8.12 15.99 -43.24
CA THR A 128 7.87 16.32 -41.85
C THR A 128 8.07 17.82 -41.60
N VAL A 129 9.16 18.42 -42.10
CA VAL A 129 9.39 19.87 -41.94
C VAL A 129 8.31 20.67 -42.68
N ALA A 130 7.89 20.24 -43.87
CA ALA A 130 6.82 20.92 -44.59
C ALA A 130 5.49 20.91 -43.80
N ALA A 131 5.13 19.78 -43.20
CA ALA A 131 3.95 19.67 -42.34
C ALA A 131 4.06 20.54 -41.08
N MET A 132 5.24 20.57 -40.43
CA MET A 132 5.43 21.40 -39.23
C MET A 132 5.36 22.90 -39.55
N VAL A 133 5.83 23.33 -40.73
CA VAL A 133 5.68 24.73 -41.19
C VAL A 133 4.21 25.06 -41.43
N GLU A 134 3.41 24.14 -41.98
CA GLU A 134 1.95 24.32 -42.12
C GLU A 134 1.27 24.48 -40.75
N ILE A 135 1.64 23.66 -39.76
CA ILE A 135 1.13 23.77 -38.39
C ILE A 135 1.57 25.08 -37.73
N TYR A 136 2.81 25.50 -37.94
CA TYR A 136 3.30 26.78 -37.44
C TYR A 136 2.51 27.97 -38.02
N ARG A 137 2.17 27.95 -39.31
CA ARG A 137 1.30 28.96 -39.92
C ARG A 137 -0.10 28.94 -39.32
N ALA A 138 -0.71 27.76 -39.16
CA ALA A 138 -2.03 27.63 -38.54
C ALA A 138 -2.03 28.14 -37.08
N LEU A 139 -0.93 27.95 -36.35
CA LEU A 139 -0.76 28.55 -35.03
C LEU A 139 -0.71 30.09 -35.11
N GLY A 140 0.03 30.64 -36.09
CA GLY A 140 0.17 32.08 -36.33
C GLY A 140 -1.11 32.78 -36.80
N GLU A 141 -2.07 32.05 -37.36
CA GLU A 141 -3.43 32.56 -37.66
C GLU A 141 -4.26 32.77 -36.40
N ARG A 142 -3.96 32.02 -35.33
CA ARG A 142 -4.69 32.05 -34.06
C ARG A 142 -3.99 32.87 -32.98
N TRP A 143 -2.67 32.90 -33.00
CA TRP A 143 -1.83 33.52 -31.98
C TRP A 143 -0.83 34.46 -32.63
N ASP A 144 -0.65 35.66 -32.08
CA ASP A 144 0.41 36.56 -32.52
C ASP A 144 1.78 35.88 -32.29
N PRO A 145 2.64 35.72 -33.32
CA PRO A 145 3.95 35.10 -33.17
C PRO A 145 4.81 35.73 -32.06
N ALA A 146 4.61 37.02 -31.76
CA ALA A 146 5.26 37.72 -30.64
C ALA A 146 4.85 37.20 -29.25
N ARG A 147 3.85 36.32 -29.15
CA ARG A 147 3.40 35.61 -27.93
C ARG A 147 3.43 34.08 -28.09
N ALA A 148 4.05 33.58 -29.15
CA ALA A 148 4.22 32.15 -29.40
C ALA A 148 5.64 31.70 -29.05
N THR A 149 5.78 30.51 -28.49
CA THR A 149 7.07 29.82 -28.32
C THR A 149 7.08 28.57 -29.19
N VAL A 150 8.20 28.29 -29.87
CA VAL A 150 8.42 26.97 -30.47
C VAL A 150 9.46 26.25 -29.61
N ALA A 151 9.19 25.01 -29.22
CA ALA A 151 10.10 24.25 -28.39
C ALA A 151 10.13 22.76 -28.77
N GLY A 152 11.21 22.07 -28.40
CA GLY A 152 11.30 20.63 -28.59
C GLY A 152 12.50 20.01 -27.91
N ASP A 153 12.42 18.71 -27.68
CA ASP A 153 13.49 17.90 -27.09
C ASP A 153 14.14 16.95 -28.10
N SER A 154 15.45 16.71 -27.99
CA SER A 154 16.17 15.73 -28.81
C SER A 154 15.93 15.95 -30.31
N ALA A 155 15.47 14.93 -31.04
CA ALA A 155 15.03 15.01 -32.44
C ALA A 155 13.96 16.10 -32.67
N GLY A 156 13.03 16.28 -31.74
CA GLY A 156 12.02 17.35 -31.78
C GLY A 156 12.62 18.75 -31.64
N GLY A 157 13.73 18.88 -30.89
CA GLY A 157 14.52 20.12 -30.84
C GLY A 157 15.16 20.45 -32.19
N GLY A 158 15.68 19.44 -32.88
CA GLY A 158 16.14 19.58 -34.27
C GLY A 158 15.01 20.00 -35.22
N LEU A 159 13.88 19.29 -35.14
CA LEU A 159 12.70 19.60 -35.95
C LEU A 159 12.15 21.01 -35.67
N ALA A 160 12.18 21.47 -34.43
CA ALA A 160 11.75 22.82 -34.03
C ALA A 160 12.62 23.89 -34.69
N LEU A 161 13.95 23.71 -34.66
CA LEU A 161 14.88 24.62 -35.33
C LEU A 161 14.67 24.62 -36.86
N ALA A 162 14.57 23.44 -37.48
CA ALA A 162 14.34 23.31 -38.93
C ALA A 162 13.01 23.95 -39.35
N THR A 163 11.96 23.79 -38.53
CA THR A 163 10.63 24.39 -38.77
C THR A 163 10.69 25.92 -38.74
N VAL A 164 11.33 26.50 -37.72
CA VAL A 164 11.44 27.97 -37.62
C VAL A 164 12.34 28.53 -38.72
N GLN A 165 13.46 27.87 -39.06
CA GLN A 165 14.31 28.26 -40.19
C GLN A 165 13.52 28.27 -41.51
N ALA A 166 12.76 27.21 -41.78
CA ALA A 166 11.96 27.10 -42.99
C ALA A 166 10.80 28.11 -43.02
N ALA A 167 10.16 28.38 -41.89
CA ALA A 167 9.09 29.37 -41.78
C ALA A 167 9.62 30.80 -42.03
N VAL A 168 10.73 31.18 -41.39
CA VAL A 168 11.37 32.50 -41.59
C VAL A 168 11.84 32.67 -43.04
N ALA A 169 12.43 31.62 -43.63
CA ALA A 169 12.83 31.63 -45.04
C ALA A 169 11.63 31.77 -46.00
N ALA A 170 10.46 31.28 -45.59
CA ALA A 170 9.19 31.44 -46.31
C ALA A 170 8.50 32.80 -46.07
N GLY A 171 9.10 33.69 -45.27
CA GLY A 171 8.59 35.02 -44.96
C GLY A 171 7.63 35.09 -43.76
N GLU A 172 7.47 34.00 -43.00
CA GLU A 172 6.70 34.01 -41.76
C GLU A 172 7.41 34.80 -40.67
N ARG A 173 6.64 35.44 -39.77
CA ARG A 173 7.21 36.09 -38.58
C ARG A 173 7.76 35.03 -37.63
N ALA A 174 8.95 35.25 -37.09
CA ALA A 174 9.56 34.38 -36.08
C ALA A 174 8.74 34.37 -34.77
N PRO A 175 8.77 33.28 -33.98
CA PRO A 175 8.10 33.23 -32.69
C PRO A 175 8.85 34.10 -31.66
N ALA A 176 8.26 34.34 -30.50
CA ALA A 176 8.86 35.14 -29.44
C ALA A 176 10.12 34.49 -28.85
N LEU A 177 10.14 33.15 -28.81
CA LEU A 177 11.22 32.35 -28.21
C LEU A 177 11.33 31.00 -28.92
N LEU A 178 12.56 30.49 -29.03
CA LEU A 178 12.86 29.12 -29.44
C LEU A 178 13.54 28.37 -28.28
N GLY A 179 12.92 27.28 -27.80
CA GLY A 179 13.42 26.47 -26.68
C GLY A 179 13.89 25.09 -27.11
N LEU A 180 15.19 24.81 -27.03
CA LEU A 180 15.81 23.59 -27.51
C LEU A 180 16.41 22.80 -26.33
N PHE A 181 15.85 21.62 -26.06
CA PHE A 181 16.29 20.74 -24.97
C PHE A 181 17.09 19.56 -25.51
N ALA A 182 18.40 19.54 -25.26
CA ALA A 182 19.35 18.55 -25.79
C ALA A 182 19.14 18.27 -27.30
N PRO A 183 19.14 19.31 -28.17
CA PRO A 183 18.65 19.17 -29.53
C PRO A 183 19.60 18.38 -30.45
N TRP A 184 19.03 17.51 -31.28
CA TRP A 184 19.77 16.78 -32.32
C TRP A 184 19.73 17.56 -33.65
N VAL A 185 20.82 18.27 -33.97
CA VAL A 185 20.85 19.28 -35.05
C VAL A 185 21.83 18.99 -36.18
N ASP A 186 22.69 17.99 -36.00
CA ASP A 186 23.64 17.47 -36.99
C ASP A 186 23.51 15.94 -37.09
N LEU A 187 22.70 15.48 -38.03
CA LEU A 187 22.47 14.05 -38.31
C LEU A 187 23.59 13.44 -39.17
N THR A 188 24.60 14.22 -39.57
CA THR A 188 25.81 13.65 -40.17
C THR A 188 26.63 12.90 -39.13
N MET A 189 26.51 13.26 -37.84
CA MET A 189 27.32 12.74 -36.74
C MET A 189 28.83 12.81 -37.06
N SER A 190 29.23 13.87 -37.77
CA SER A 190 30.58 14.00 -38.35
C SER A 190 31.63 14.52 -37.38
N ASP A 191 31.24 15.00 -36.20
CA ASP A 191 32.18 15.39 -35.15
C ASP A 191 32.74 14.11 -34.48
N PRO A 192 34.06 13.89 -34.49
CA PRO A 192 34.67 12.74 -33.82
C PRO A 192 34.36 12.66 -32.32
N ALA A 193 34.06 13.79 -31.65
CA ALA A 193 33.68 13.81 -30.25
C ALA A 193 32.28 13.21 -29.99
N GLU A 194 31.44 13.08 -31.04
CA GLU A 194 30.11 12.46 -30.98
C GLU A 194 30.18 10.92 -31.14
N GLN A 195 31.38 10.35 -31.34
CA GLN A 195 31.59 8.90 -31.48
C GLN A 195 31.95 8.21 -30.14
N ASP A 196 32.20 8.98 -29.08
CA ASP A 196 32.44 8.46 -27.73
C ASP A 196 31.12 8.30 -26.97
N THR A 197 30.59 7.07 -26.94
CA THR A 197 29.26 6.74 -26.37
C THR A 197 29.30 6.16 -24.96
N GLU A 198 30.48 5.98 -24.38
CA GLU A 198 30.60 5.35 -23.05
C GLU A 198 30.05 6.23 -21.92
N SER A 199 29.92 7.54 -22.16
CA SER A 199 29.47 8.51 -21.15
C SER A 199 27.95 8.73 -21.08
N ASP A 200 27.22 8.48 -22.18
CA ASP A 200 25.77 8.72 -22.29
C ASP A 200 24.97 7.49 -21.83
N ALA A 201 24.19 7.66 -20.76
CA ALA A 201 23.40 6.59 -20.17
C ALA A 201 22.15 6.22 -21.00
N MET A 202 21.73 7.06 -21.95
CA MET A 202 20.46 6.94 -22.68
C MET A 202 20.64 6.66 -24.18
N LEU A 203 21.56 7.35 -24.86
CA LEU A 203 21.68 7.30 -26.32
C LEU A 203 22.80 6.35 -26.79
N ASP A 204 22.54 5.65 -27.89
CA ASP A 204 23.48 4.76 -28.59
C ASP A 204 23.76 5.30 -30.01
N SER A 205 25.05 5.41 -30.39
CA SER A 205 25.45 6.03 -31.67
C SER A 205 25.05 5.19 -32.89
N GLY A 206 25.00 3.86 -32.76
CA GLY A 206 24.50 2.97 -33.81
C GLY A 206 23.02 3.23 -34.07
N ARG A 207 22.23 3.34 -33.00
CA ARG A 207 20.80 3.68 -33.07
C ARG A 207 20.53 5.06 -33.68
N LEU A 208 21.35 6.05 -33.32
CA LEU A 208 21.28 7.39 -33.91
C LEU A 208 21.62 7.38 -35.41
N ALA A 209 22.64 6.62 -35.83
CA ALA A 209 23.03 6.56 -37.24
C ALA A 209 21.94 5.98 -38.16
N GLU A 210 21.21 4.95 -37.68
CA GLU A 210 20.10 4.33 -38.40
C GLU A 210 18.87 5.26 -38.46
N SER A 211 18.52 5.88 -37.33
CA SER A 211 17.40 6.84 -37.26
C SER A 211 17.64 8.04 -38.18
N ALA A 212 18.88 8.54 -38.23
CA ALA A 212 19.29 9.60 -39.14
C ALA A 212 19.15 9.20 -40.62
N ALA A 213 19.45 7.94 -40.97
CA ALA A 213 19.27 7.43 -42.34
C ALA A 213 17.78 7.37 -42.73
N ALA A 214 16.94 6.85 -41.83
CA ALA A 214 15.51 6.75 -42.04
C ALA A 214 14.85 8.12 -42.22
N TYR A 215 15.20 9.09 -41.36
CA TYR A 215 14.63 10.44 -41.42
C TYR A 215 15.14 11.26 -42.61
N ALA A 216 16.42 11.13 -42.98
CA ALA A 216 16.98 11.83 -44.13
C ALA A 216 16.28 11.46 -45.45
N GLY A 217 15.86 10.20 -45.58
CA GLY A 217 15.29 9.66 -46.81
C GLY A 217 16.26 9.82 -47.98
N THR A 218 15.86 10.56 -49.01
CA THR A 218 16.70 10.82 -50.19
C THR A 218 17.52 12.11 -50.10
N LEU A 219 17.34 12.93 -49.04
CA LEU A 219 18.08 14.17 -48.89
C LEU A 219 19.51 13.89 -48.39
N PRO A 220 20.51 14.69 -48.82
CA PRO A 220 21.82 14.67 -48.18
C PRO A 220 21.69 14.93 -46.67
N ARG A 221 22.49 14.27 -45.84
CA ARG A 221 22.48 14.50 -44.39
C ARG A 221 22.87 15.94 -44.01
N THR A 222 23.51 16.68 -44.90
CA THR A 222 23.83 18.12 -44.74
C THR A 222 22.70 19.06 -45.16
N ASP A 223 21.58 18.55 -45.68
CA ASP A 223 20.42 19.38 -46.02
C ASP A 223 19.85 20.02 -44.73
N PRO A 224 19.56 21.32 -44.70
CA PRO A 224 19.06 22.01 -43.50
C PRO A 224 17.75 21.44 -42.92
N ARG A 225 16.96 20.71 -43.70
CA ARG A 225 15.76 20.00 -43.20
C ARG A 225 16.11 18.75 -42.40
N VAL A 226 17.26 18.14 -42.71
CA VAL A 226 17.79 16.96 -42.03
C VAL A 226 18.67 17.38 -40.85
N SER A 227 19.61 18.29 -41.10
CA SER A 227 20.58 18.80 -40.12
C SER A 227 20.51 20.32 -40.08
N PRO A 228 19.62 20.92 -39.27
CA PRO A 228 19.40 22.36 -39.24
C PRO A 228 20.61 23.19 -38.81
N LEU A 229 21.66 22.56 -38.26
CA LEU A 229 22.95 23.21 -37.99
C LEU A 229 23.61 23.77 -39.26
N PHE A 230 23.38 23.16 -40.44
CA PHE A 230 23.88 23.66 -41.73
C PHE A 230 22.93 24.67 -42.40
N GLY A 231 21.82 25.00 -41.74
CA GLY A 231 20.86 26.01 -42.19
C GLY A 231 21.31 27.44 -41.91
N ARG A 232 20.53 28.40 -42.43
CA ARG A 232 20.69 29.81 -42.12
C ARG A 232 20.20 30.11 -40.71
N MET A 233 20.99 30.87 -39.95
CA MET A 233 20.66 31.27 -38.57
C MET A 233 20.13 32.71 -38.50
N ASP A 234 20.28 33.50 -39.56
CA ASP A 234 19.84 34.90 -39.56
C ASP A 234 18.31 35.01 -39.52
N GLY A 235 17.82 35.92 -38.69
CA GLY A 235 16.37 36.15 -38.49
C GLY A 235 15.69 35.19 -37.51
N LEU A 236 16.43 34.25 -36.90
CA LEU A 236 15.91 33.40 -35.83
C LEU A 236 15.65 34.20 -34.54
N PRO A 237 14.67 33.76 -33.70
CA PRO A 237 14.32 34.44 -32.46
C PRO A 237 15.35 34.18 -31.36
N GLU A 238 15.18 34.86 -30.22
CA GLU A 238 15.93 34.52 -29.01
C GLU A 238 15.85 33.00 -28.75
N THR A 239 17.00 32.35 -28.68
CA THR A 239 17.09 30.89 -28.65
C THR A 239 17.71 30.42 -27.34
N TRP A 240 17.01 29.52 -26.66
CA TRP A 240 17.46 28.86 -25.45
C TRP A 240 17.90 27.44 -25.77
N ILE A 241 19.10 27.08 -25.33
CA ILE A 241 19.65 25.74 -25.49
C ILE A 241 19.98 25.22 -24.09
N ILE A 242 19.35 24.12 -23.70
CA ILE A 242 19.61 23.45 -22.42
C ILE A 242 20.07 22.03 -22.70
N THR A 243 21.25 21.66 -22.22
CA THR A 243 21.85 20.33 -22.49
C THR A 243 22.59 19.81 -21.26
N GLY A 244 22.68 18.48 -21.16
CA GLY A 244 23.54 17.83 -20.17
C GLY A 244 25.00 17.83 -20.60
N GLY A 245 25.93 17.86 -19.64
CA GLY A 245 27.37 17.78 -19.90
C GLY A 245 27.85 16.37 -20.30
N ASP A 246 27.06 15.34 -20.01
CA ASP A 246 27.33 13.93 -20.31
C ASP A 246 26.33 13.38 -21.35
N ASP A 247 25.75 14.30 -22.14
CA ASP A 247 24.89 14.04 -23.29
C ASP A 247 25.74 13.94 -24.56
N VAL A 248 25.57 12.90 -25.37
CA VAL A 248 26.32 12.72 -26.63
C VAL A 248 26.10 13.88 -27.61
N LEU A 249 24.97 14.60 -27.52
CA LEU A 249 24.61 15.73 -28.37
C LEU A 249 25.10 17.09 -27.82
N VAL A 250 25.82 17.12 -26.69
CA VAL A 250 26.33 18.36 -26.09
C VAL A 250 27.22 19.15 -27.05
N HIS A 251 28.02 18.44 -27.87
CA HIS A 251 28.91 19.05 -28.86
C HIS A 251 28.14 19.77 -29.97
N GLN A 252 27.05 19.18 -30.45
CA GLN A 252 26.16 19.83 -31.42
C GLN A 252 25.50 21.07 -30.82
N SER A 253 25.10 21.00 -29.55
CA SER A 253 24.53 22.14 -28.83
C SER A 253 25.52 23.31 -28.68
N ARG A 254 26.82 23.02 -28.45
CA ARG A 254 27.89 24.03 -28.42
C ARG A 254 28.12 24.66 -29.80
N ARG A 255 28.17 23.84 -30.87
CA ARG A 255 28.31 24.31 -32.26
C ARG A 255 27.13 25.19 -32.68
N LEU A 256 25.90 24.81 -32.31
CA LEU A 256 24.71 25.60 -32.57
C LEU A 256 24.74 26.95 -31.85
N ARG A 257 25.11 26.97 -30.56
CA ARG A 257 25.30 28.22 -29.81
C ARG A 257 26.25 29.17 -30.55
N ASP A 258 27.38 28.65 -31.02
CA ASP A 258 28.39 29.46 -31.71
C ASP A 258 27.89 29.97 -33.06
N ALA A 259 27.16 29.14 -33.82
CA ALA A 259 26.54 29.54 -35.10
C ALA A 259 25.47 30.62 -34.91
N LEU A 260 24.61 30.50 -33.88
CA LEU A 260 23.61 31.51 -33.54
C LEU A 260 24.26 32.83 -33.11
N ALA A 261 25.29 32.76 -32.26
CA ALA A 261 26.03 33.94 -31.81
C ALA A 261 26.73 34.66 -32.98
N GLN A 262 27.33 33.91 -33.91
CA GLN A 262 27.95 34.47 -35.12
C GLN A 262 26.93 35.14 -36.05
N ALA A 263 25.70 34.64 -36.11
CA ALA A 263 24.61 35.24 -36.86
C ALA A 263 23.92 36.41 -36.12
N GLY A 264 24.38 36.76 -34.91
CA GLY A 264 23.82 37.86 -34.12
C GLY A 264 22.48 37.52 -33.45
N VAL A 265 22.12 36.24 -33.33
CA VAL A 265 20.90 35.79 -32.66
C VAL A 265 21.14 35.77 -31.14
N PRO A 266 20.27 36.37 -30.32
CA PRO A 266 20.36 36.27 -28.87
C PRO A 266 20.26 34.80 -28.42
N VAL A 267 21.30 34.29 -27.74
CA VAL A 267 21.37 32.89 -27.30
C VAL A 267 21.58 32.79 -25.79
N THR A 268 20.76 31.99 -25.13
CA THR A 268 20.98 31.56 -23.74
C THR A 268 21.34 30.08 -23.73
N TYR A 269 22.57 29.78 -23.31
CA TYR A 269 23.12 28.42 -23.28
C TYR A 269 23.29 27.94 -21.84
N LEU A 270 22.59 26.86 -21.47
CA LEU A 270 22.70 26.20 -20.18
C LEU A 270 23.24 24.78 -20.39
N GLU A 271 24.48 24.56 -19.98
CA GLU A 271 25.10 23.24 -19.93
C GLU A 271 25.22 22.83 -18.46
N ASP A 272 24.50 21.77 -18.07
CA ASP A 272 24.51 21.26 -16.70
C ASP A 272 25.53 20.12 -16.56
N PRO A 273 26.66 20.31 -15.83
CA PRO A 273 27.72 19.30 -15.74
C PRO A 273 27.21 17.97 -15.16
N GLY A 274 27.59 16.84 -15.76
CA GLY A 274 27.24 15.51 -15.26
C GLY A 274 25.79 15.08 -15.50
N MET A 275 24.99 15.89 -16.19
CA MET A 275 23.62 15.55 -16.60
C MET A 275 23.61 14.79 -17.92
N ILE A 276 22.67 13.85 -18.03
CA ILE A 276 22.44 13.00 -19.19
C ILE A 276 21.42 13.60 -20.17
N HIS A 277 21.19 12.91 -21.28
CA HIS A 277 20.29 13.35 -22.35
C HIS A 277 18.88 13.76 -21.86
N VAL A 278 18.42 14.94 -22.29
CA VAL A 278 17.13 15.56 -21.93
C VAL A 278 16.81 15.54 -20.42
N HIS A 279 17.78 15.86 -19.57
CA HIS A 279 17.61 15.85 -18.10
C HIS A 279 16.50 16.76 -17.57
N VAL A 280 16.01 17.73 -18.36
CA VAL A 280 14.87 18.59 -18.03
C VAL A 280 13.53 17.84 -17.95
N MET A 281 13.42 16.66 -18.59
CA MET A 281 12.28 15.76 -18.44
C MET A 281 12.37 14.91 -17.17
N LEU A 282 13.58 14.69 -16.66
CA LEU A 282 13.81 13.86 -15.48
C LEU A 282 13.45 14.63 -14.20
N PRO A 283 12.99 13.94 -13.14
CA PRO A 283 12.63 14.58 -11.88
C PRO A 283 13.86 14.94 -11.02
N VAL A 284 14.90 15.51 -11.64
CA VAL A 284 16.17 15.86 -10.99
C VAL A 284 16.29 17.36 -10.71
N PRO A 285 16.99 17.77 -9.62
CA PRO A 285 17.13 19.18 -9.25
C PRO A 285 17.75 20.05 -10.35
N GLU A 286 18.76 19.53 -11.06
CA GLU A 286 19.41 20.20 -12.19
C GLU A 286 18.40 20.51 -13.31
N GLY A 287 17.61 19.51 -13.70
CA GLY A 287 16.57 19.62 -14.73
C GLY A 287 15.49 20.63 -14.34
N LYS A 288 15.00 20.57 -13.09
CA LYS A 288 14.03 21.53 -12.57
C LYS A 288 14.56 22.97 -12.57
N ARG A 289 15.82 23.18 -12.18
CA ARG A 289 16.43 24.52 -12.17
C ARG A 289 16.57 25.10 -13.57
N SER A 290 17.06 24.32 -14.52
CA SER A 290 17.29 24.79 -15.88
C SER A 290 15.99 25.02 -16.63
N LEU A 291 14.99 24.13 -16.47
CA LEU A 291 13.65 24.34 -16.99
C LEU A 291 12.96 25.56 -16.35
N GLY A 292 13.11 25.76 -15.04
CA GLY A 292 12.55 26.93 -14.34
C GLY A 292 13.08 28.26 -14.88
N ARG A 293 14.37 28.33 -15.25
CA ARG A 293 14.96 29.52 -15.89
C ARG A 293 14.33 29.80 -17.26
N PHE A 294 14.15 28.75 -18.07
CA PHE A 294 13.47 28.88 -19.36
C PHE A 294 12.01 29.32 -19.20
N LEU A 295 11.27 28.72 -18.26
CA LEU A 295 9.88 29.08 -17.98
C LEU A 295 9.72 30.56 -17.59
N ARG A 296 10.66 31.12 -16.81
CA ARG A 296 10.65 32.56 -16.49
C ARG A 296 10.84 33.44 -17.72
N ALA A 297 11.78 33.08 -18.59
CA ALA A 297 12.01 33.82 -19.84
C ALA A 297 10.80 33.73 -20.77
N ALA A 298 10.23 32.53 -20.96
CA ALA A 298 9.04 32.31 -21.76
C ALA A 298 7.81 33.04 -21.18
N SER A 299 7.62 33.03 -19.86
CA SER A 299 6.51 33.74 -19.19
C SER A 299 6.58 35.25 -19.38
N ALA A 300 7.79 35.84 -19.27
CA ALA A 300 8.01 37.26 -19.52
C ALA A 300 7.63 37.68 -20.96
N ARG A 301 7.80 36.80 -21.95
CA ARG A 301 7.39 37.04 -23.35
C ARG A 301 5.91 36.74 -23.59
N ALA A 302 5.32 35.82 -22.83
CA ALA A 302 3.90 35.49 -22.89
C ALA A 302 2.98 36.59 -22.35
N GLY A 303 3.51 37.54 -21.57
CA GLY A 303 2.73 38.58 -20.89
C GLY A 303 1.97 38.05 -19.65
N ALA A 304 2.42 36.94 -19.07
CA ALA A 304 1.90 36.36 -17.84
C ALA A 304 2.62 36.95 -16.61
N SER A 305 1.99 36.88 -15.42
CA SER A 305 2.63 37.27 -14.15
C SER A 305 3.95 36.49 -13.96
N PRO A 306 5.01 37.11 -13.41
CA PRO A 306 6.30 36.44 -13.25
C PRO A 306 6.16 35.18 -12.39
N VAL A 307 6.65 34.05 -12.91
CA VAL A 307 6.70 32.76 -12.18
C VAL A 307 7.64 32.90 -10.98
N SER A 308 7.14 32.63 -9.76
CA SER A 308 7.90 32.79 -8.52
C SER A 308 9.10 31.83 -8.44
N ASP A 309 10.14 32.18 -7.68
CA ASP A 309 11.31 31.30 -7.44
C ASP A 309 11.02 30.19 -6.40
N THR A 310 9.79 30.10 -5.85
CA THR A 310 9.43 29.28 -4.70
C THR A 310 8.18 28.40 -4.89
N ASP A 311 7.79 28.04 -6.11
CA ASP A 311 6.56 27.25 -6.36
C ASP A 311 6.66 25.79 -5.83
N GLU A 312 6.44 25.64 -4.53
CA GLU A 312 5.63 24.57 -3.92
C GLU A 312 4.16 24.70 -4.37
N PRO A 313 3.34 23.63 -4.31
CA PRO A 313 1.98 23.68 -4.85
C PRO A 313 1.04 24.51 -3.95
N GLU A 314 0.56 25.66 -4.46
CA GLU A 314 -0.47 26.47 -3.81
C GLU A 314 -1.87 25.86 -3.92
N ARG A 315 -2.60 25.99 -2.80
CA ARG A 315 -3.95 25.52 -2.48
C ARG A 315 -5.02 26.32 -3.24
N LEU A 316 -6.04 25.65 -3.76
CA LEU A 316 -7.27 26.28 -4.26
C LEU A 316 -8.32 26.31 -3.14
N VAL A 317 -8.69 27.50 -2.67
CA VAL A 317 -9.77 27.72 -1.70
C VAL A 317 -11.11 27.75 -2.45
N MET A 318 -12.10 26.95 -2.00
CA MET A 318 -13.49 27.03 -2.47
C MET A 318 -14.41 27.39 -1.30
N ALA A 319 -15.15 28.49 -1.47
CA ALA A 319 -16.15 28.98 -0.54
C ALA A 319 -17.42 28.09 -0.56
N GLY A 320 -17.98 27.86 0.63
CA GLY A 320 -18.99 26.83 0.87
C GLY A 320 -20.45 27.16 0.57
N LEU A 321 -21.28 26.13 0.78
CA LEU A 321 -22.73 26.20 0.96
C LEU A 321 -23.12 25.18 2.04
N ALA A 322 -23.68 25.66 3.14
CA ALA A 322 -24.07 24.87 4.32
C ALA A 322 -25.36 24.04 4.08
N PRO A 323 -25.48 22.82 4.66
CA PRO A 323 -26.75 22.10 4.75
C PRO A 323 -27.52 22.43 6.04
N ARG A 324 -28.85 22.45 5.91
CA ARG A 324 -29.82 22.72 6.98
C ARG A 324 -30.06 21.50 7.85
N THR A 325 -30.07 21.71 9.16
CA THR A 325 -30.37 20.75 10.23
C THR A 325 -31.82 20.27 10.23
N GLY A 326 -32.05 18.97 10.41
CA GLY A 326 -33.34 18.36 10.72
C GLY A 326 -33.20 17.29 11.80
N ARG A 327 -33.86 17.49 12.95
CA ARG A 327 -33.85 16.62 14.15
C ARG A 327 -34.55 15.28 13.90
N ARG A 328 -33.96 14.18 14.41
CA ARG A 328 -34.59 12.85 14.62
C ARG A 328 -35.29 12.76 15.99
N PRO A 329 -36.31 11.89 16.18
CA PRO A 329 -36.78 11.46 17.50
C PRO A 329 -36.14 10.14 17.97
N ALA A 330 -36.28 9.84 19.26
CA ALA A 330 -35.44 8.96 20.08
C ALA A 330 -36.01 7.55 20.42
N SER A 331 -35.14 6.76 21.07
CA SER A 331 -35.31 5.52 21.89
C SER A 331 -34.93 4.20 21.18
N LEU A 332 -34.20 3.23 21.77
CA LEU A 332 -34.08 2.77 23.18
C LEU A 332 -32.62 2.36 23.55
N VAL A 333 -32.31 2.45 24.86
CA VAL A 333 -30.98 2.38 25.52
C VAL A 333 -30.76 1.06 26.26
N HIS A 334 -29.51 0.56 26.29
CA HIS A 334 -28.94 -0.30 27.35
C HIS A 334 -27.51 0.18 27.71
N PRO A 335 -26.96 -0.13 28.91
CA PRO A 335 -26.39 0.88 29.79
C PRO A 335 -24.86 0.85 29.84
N GLN A 336 -24.21 1.72 29.09
CA GLN A 336 -22.85 2.22 29.38
C GLN A 336 -22.73 3.74 29.29
N GLU A 337 -23.82 4.46 28.97
CA GLU A 337 -23.84 5.91 28.96
C GLU A 337 -24.01 6.48 30.38
N ARG A 338 -22.92 6.52 31.14
CA ARG A 338 -22.72 7.52 32.19
C ARG A 338 -21.27 7.99 32.16
N ASN A 339 -20.95 8.87 31.20
CA ASN A 339 -20.07 10.03 31.40
C ASN A 339 -19.76 10.89 30.15
N CYS A 340 -20.50 10.77 29.03
CA CYS A 340 -20.45 11.83 28.00
C CYS A 340 -21.28 13.04 28.43
N ALA A 341 -20.71 13.90 29.26
CA ALA A 341 -21.10 15.30 29.26
C ALA A 341 -20.86 15.83 27.84
N MET A 342 -21.85 16.48 27.22
CA MET A 342 -21.65 17.18 25.95
C MET A 342 -20.50 18.18 26.15
N VAL A 343 -19.37 18.00 25.46
CA VAL A 343 -18.27 18.96 25.49
C VAL A 343 -18.84 20.31 25.05
N SER A 344 -18.87 21.24 25.99
CA SER A 344 -19.41 22.57 25.81
C SER A 344 -18.35 23.44 25.15
N GLN A 345 -18.20 23.38 23.82
CA GLN A 345 -17.29 24.21 23.02
C GLN A 345 -15.78 24.09 23.37
N TRP A 346 -14.93 24.10 22.34
CA TRP A 346 -13.48 24.19 22.50
C TRP A 346 -13.10 25.65 22.82
N HIS A 347 -12.51 25.88 23.99
CA HIS A 347 -12.08 27.19 24.49
C HIS A 347 -10.56 27.36 24.48
N ALA A 348 -9.81 26.26 24.39
CA ALA A 348 -8.35 26.26 24.28
C ALA A 348 -7.87 26.38 22.82
N SER A 349 -6.55 26.51 22.63
CA SER A 349 -5.91 26.57 21.31
C SER A 349 -4.65 25.69 21.28
N PHE A 350 -4.19 25.29 20.09
CA PHE A 350 -2.93 24.57 19.98
C PHE A 350 -1.76 25.49 20.32
N ILE A 351 -0.77 24.97 21.06
CA ILE A 351 0.48 25.66 21.39
C ILE A 351 1.70 24.79 21.10
N SER A 352 2.85 25.38 20.77
CA SER A 352 4.09 24.65 20.45
C SER A 352 5.35 25.33 20.99
N GLY A 353 6.49 24.64 20.83
CA GLY A 353 7.81 25.28 20.84
C GLY A 353 7.99 26.16 19.58
N GLY A 354 8.60 27.34 19.72
CA GLY A 354 8.62 28.36 18.66
C GLY A 354 9.42 28.06 17.39
N SER A 355 10.08 26.89 17.28
CA SER A 355 10.86 26.49 16.09
C SER A 355 10.28 25.26 15.39
N PRO A 356 10.35 25.17 14.04
CA PRO A 356 10.06 23.93 13.31
C PRO A 356 10.94 22.79 13.80
N ALA A 357 10.37 21.59 13.91
CA ALA A 357 11.07 20.40 14.36
C ALA A 357 12.05 19.87 13.32
N ARG A 358 13.20 19.38 13.78
CA ARG A 358 14.24 18.74 12.99
C ARG A 358 14.41 17.28 13.42
N PRO A 359 14.93 16.41 12.53
CA PRO A 359 15.26 15.04 12.91
C PRO A 359 16.17 14.98 14.13
N GLY A 360 15.75 14.21 15.13
CA GLY A 360 16.50 14.04 16.37
C GLY A 360 16.33 15.18 17.38
N ASP A 361 15.34 16.05 17.21
CA ASP A 361 15.02 17.05 18.23
C ASP A 361 14.40 16.40 19.48
N PRO A 362 14.62 16.98 20.69
CA PRO A 362 13.98 16.52 21.91
C PRO A 362 12.46 16.68 21.89
N ALA A 363 11.76 15.86 22.67
CA ALA A 363 10.32 16.08 22.91
C ALA A 363 10.11 17.37 23.72
N SER A 364 8.99 18.05 23.47
CA SER A 364 8.65 19.32 24.11
C SER A 364 7.89 19.09 25.41
N TYR A 365 8.28 19.78 26.47
CA TYR A 365 7.64 19.72 27.79
C TYR A 365 6.86 21.01 27.99
N PHE A 366 5.54 20.91 28.13
CA PHE A 366 4.65 22.06 28.33
C PHE A 366 4.15 22.06 29.76
N ARG A 367 4.17 23.22 30.44
CA ARG A 367 3.60 23.33 31.79
C ARG A 367 2.92 24.67 32.04
N ARG A 368 2.01 24.67 33.01
CA ARG A 368 1.42 25.87 33.60
C ARG A 368 0.98 25.59 35.04
N GLU A 369 1.21 26.55 35.92
CA GLU A 369 0.60 26.58 37.26
C GLU A 369 -0.74 27.33 37.25
N PHE A 370 -1.66 26.91 38.11
CA PHE A 370 -2.98 27.51 38.27
C PHE A 370 -3.52 27.26 39.67
N ALA A 371 -4.40 28.15 40.15
CA ALA A 371 -5.03 28.02 41.45
C ALA A 371 -6.47 27.52 41.33
N VAL A 372 -6.87 26.62 42.23
CA VAL A 372 -8.23 26.06 42.31
C VAL A 372 -8.88 26.50 43.62
N ALA A 373 -10.12 26.98 43.55
CA ALA A 373 -10.88 27.39 44.72
C ALA A 373 -11.45 26.18 45.49
N GLU A 374 -11.81 26.37 46.76
CA GLU A 374 -12.57 25.37 47.49
C GLU A 374 -13.94 25.10 46.83
N GLY A 375 -14.48 23.90 47.05
CA GLY A 375 -15.82 23.53 46.58
C GLY A 375 -15.90 23.02 45.14
N LEU A 376 -14.77 22.63 44.55
CA LEU A 376 -14.73 21.87 43.29
C LEU A 376 -15.55 20.59 43.42
N ARG A 377 -16.37 20.29 42.41
CA ARG A 377 -17.20 19.07 42.36
C ARG A 377 -16.67 18.03 41.39
N ARG A 378 -16.13 18.48 40.26
CA ARG A 378 -15.61 17.62 39.21
C ARG A 378 -14.54 18.36 38.41
N ALA A 379 -13.53 17.64 37.95
CA ALA A 379 -12.57 18.12 36.98
C ALA A 379 -12.42 17.14 35.81
N THR A 380 -12.50 17.65 34.58
CA THR A 380 -12.33 16.85 33.36
C THR A 380 -11.19 17.42 32.52
N LEU A 381 -10.19 16.59 32.18
CA LEU A 381 -9.11 16.94 31.27
C LEU A 381 -9.43 16.45 29.86
N LEU A 382 -9.43 17.36 28.90
CA LEU A 382 -9.52 17.09 27.46
C LEU A 382 -8.16 17.39 26.85
N VAL A 383 -7.55 16.42 26.18
CA VAL A 383 -6.16 16.56 25.69
C VAL A 383 -5.96 15.88 24.34
N THR A 384 -5.18 16.52 23.48
CA THR A 384 -4.70 15.94 22.21
C THR A 384 -3.41 16.64 21.76
N ALA A 385 -2.81 16.17 20.68
CA ALA A 385 -1.65 16.79 20.07
C ALA A 385 -1.64 16.68 18.54
N LEU A 386 -0.97 17.64 17.90
CA LEU A 386 -0.36 17.42 16.59
C LEU A 386 0.97 16.70 16.84
N GLY A 387 0.90 15.38 17.02
CA GLY A 387 2.03 14.56 17.47
C GLY A 387 1.54 13.44 18.37
N ILE A 388 2.33 13.08 19.39
CA ILE A 388 1.88 12.18 20.48
C ILE A 388 2.00 12.93 21.80
N VAL A 389 1.01 12.80 22.68
CA VAL A 389 0.94 13.48 23.98
C VAL A 389 0.96 12.52 25.16
N GLU A 390 1.68 12.88 26.21
CA GLU A 390 1.56 12.28 27.53
C GLU A 390 1.24 13.36 28.58
N PRO A 391 -0.01 13.44 29.08
CA PRO A 391 -0.45 14.47 30.02
C PRO A 391 -0.05 14.18 31.47
N TYR A 392 0.17 15.24 32.24
CA TYR A 392 0.50 15.22 33.66
C TYR A 392 -0.30 16.26 34.43
N LEU A 393 -0.68 15.92 35.66
CA LEU A 393 -1.34 16.81 36.59
C LEU A 393 -0.79 16.54 38.00
N ASN A 394 -0.24 17.57 38.65
CA ASN A 394 0.32 17.51 40.00
C ASN A 394 1.31 16.35 40.21
N GLY A 395 2.25 16.17 39.28
CA GLY A 395 3.28 15.13 39.34
C GLY A 395 2.81 13.73 38.93
N VAL A 396 1.53 13.54 38.61
CA VAL A 396 0.95 12.24 38.22
C VAL A 396 0.64 12.24 36.72
N ARG A 397 1.06 11.18 36.01
CA ARG A 397 0.63 10.96 34.63
C ARG A 397 -0.88 10.72 34.59
N VAL A 398 -1.57 11.43 33.71
CA VAL A 398 -3.02 11.29 33.56
C VAL A 398 -3.33 10.21 32.53
N GLY A 399 -4.16 9.24 32.93
CA GLY A 399 -4.53 8.11 32.09
C GLY A 399 -3.39 7.12 31.86
N ASP A 400 -3.75 6.04 31.18
CA ASP A 400 -2.90 4.89 30.86
C ASP A 400 -2.86 4.62 29.34
N GLU A 401 -3.32 5.57 28.54
CA GLU A 401 -3.19 5.59 27.09
C GLU A 401 -1.72 5.80 26.70
N VAL A 402 -1.30 5.18 25.60
CA VAL A 402 -0.01 5.41 24.94
C VAL A 402 -0.23 5.81 23.51
N LEU A 403 0.76 6.47 22.91
CA LEU A 403 0.67 6.92 21.52
C LEU A 403 -0.59 7.76 21.21
N ALA A 404 -1.19 8.39 22.23
CA ALA A 404 -2.37 9.24 22.09
C ALA A 404 -2.02 10.50 21.28
N PRO A 405 -2.87 10.96 20.34
CA PRO A 405 -4.27 10.55 20.12
C PRO A 405 -4.46 9.40 19.11
N GLY A 406 -3.40 8.68 18.73
CA GLY A 406 -3.38 7.76 17.60
C GLY A 406 -3.26 8.49 16.26
N TRP A 407 -3.33 7.74 15.16
CA TRP A 407 -3.20 8.29 13.81
C TRP A 407 -4.57 8.39 13.12
N THR A 408 -5.05 9.61 12.95
CA THR A 408 -6.24 9.92 12.14
C THR A 408 -5.84 10.86 11.02
N SER A 409 -6.74 11.15 10.07
CA SER A 409 -6.50 12.15 9.04
C SER A 409 -6.55 13.55 9.64
N TYR A 410 -5.47 14.00 10.34
CA TYR A 410 -5.49 15.18 11.24
C TYR A 410 -6.01 16.49 10.64
N ARG A 411 -6.00 16.64 9.31
CA ARG A 411 -6.59 17.81 8.63
C ARG A 411 -8.11 17.86 8.74
N HIS A 412 -8.72 16.70 8.88
CA HIS A 412 -10.16 16.49 8.93
C HIS A 412 -10.63 16.11 10.33
N ARG A 413 -9.87 15.25 11.03
CA ARG A 413 -10.28 14.64 12.28
C ARG A 413 -9.08 14.37 13.20
N ILE A 414 -9.18 14.76 14.46
CA ILE A 414 -8.18 14.54 15.51
C ILE A 414 -8.94 14.10 16.77
N ASN A 415 -8.60 12.92 17.28
CA ASN A 415 -9.20 12.42 18.52
C ASN A 415 -8.72 13.24 19.73
N VAL A 416 -9.62 13.48 20.67
CA VAL A 416 -9.37 14.12 21.97
C VAL A 416 -9.66 13.11 23.07
N SER A 417 -8.66 12.80 23.89
CA SER A 417 -8.81 11.96 25.07
C SER A 417 -9.49 12.76 26.19
N SER A 418 -10.42 12.13 26.91
CA SER A 418 -11.17 12.73 28.01
C SER A 418 -10.95 11.94 29.30
N HIS A 419 -10.45 12.61 30.33
CA HIS A 419 -10.12 11.98 31.61
C HIS A 419 -10.82 12.69 32.76
N ASP A 420 -11.43 11.91 33.67
CA ASP A 420 -11.80 12.42 34.99
C ASP A 420 -10.54 12.56 35.84
N VAL A 421 -10.25 13.79 36.26
CA VAL A 421 -9.06 14.14 37.04
C VAL A 421 -9.43 14.77 38.38
N THR A 422 -10.67 14.60 38.83
CA THR A 422 -11.21 15.21 40.04
C THR A 422 -10.33 14.92 41.26
N ASP A 423 -9.90 13.66 41.41
CA ASP A 423 -9.11 13.21 42.56
C ASP A 423 -7.62 13.63 42.51
N LEU A 424 -7.18 14.17 41.37
CA LEU A 424 -5.81 14.67 41.19
C LEU A 424 -5.69 16.17 41.50
N ILE A 425 -6.81 16.89 41.64
CA ILE A 425 -6.83 18.32 41.91
C ILE A 425 -6.83 18.58 43.42
N ALA A 426 -6.00 19.51 43.87
CA ALA A 426 -6.00 20.03 45.22
C ALA A 426 -6.61 21.44 45.28
N ALA A 427 -7.15 21.85 46.44
CA ALA A 427 -7.47 23.26 46.67
C ALA A 427 -6.17 24.07 46.81
N GLY A 428 -6.10 25.25 46.18
CA GLY A 428 -4.87 26.06 46.12
C GLY A 428 -4.09 25.83 44.82
N GLU A 429 -2.76 25.87 44.90
CA GLU A 429 -1.88 25.79 43.72
C GLU A 429 -1.81 24.37 43.15
N ASN A 430 -1.89 24.28 41.83
CA ASN A 430 -1.82 23.06 41.04
C ASN A 430 -0.95 23.31 39.81
N ALA A 431 -0.45 22.25 39.19
CA ALA A 431 0.26 22.33 37.92
C ALA A 431 -0.26 21.29 36.92
N VAL A 432 -0.47 21.72 35.69
CA VAL A 432 -0.81 20.86 34.55
C VAL A 432 0.28 20.97 33.50
N GLY A 433 0.57 19.86 32.83
CA GLY A 433 1.55 19.83 31.77
C GLY A 433 1.42 18.61 30.88
N ALA A 434 2.23 18.56 29.83
CA ALA A 434 2.31 17.40 28.97
C ALA A 434 3.67 17.33 28.27
N ILE A 435 4.11 16.12 27.95
CA ILE A 435 5.23 15.88 27.05
C ILE A 435 4.65 15.60 25.66
N VAL A 436 5.18 16.25 24.62
CA VAL A 436 4.70 16.08 23.24
C VAL A 436 5.86 15.66 22.32
N GLY A 437 5.72 14.50 21.70
CA GLY A 437 6.61 13.96 20.68
C GLY A 437 6.12 14.20 19.25
N GLU A 438 6.95 13.89 18.26
CA GLU A 438 6.71 14.14 16.84
C GLU A 438 5.51 13.35 16.26
N GLY A 439 5.37 12.10 16.70
CA GLY A 439 4.30 11.19 16.28
C GLY A 439 4.14 11.10 14.76
N TRP A 440 2.91 10.83 14.32
CA TRP A 440 2.57 10.78 12.90
C TRP A 440 2.40 12.16 12.24
N ALA A 441 2.17 13.21 13.05
CA ALA A 441 1.93 14.56 12.54
C ALA A 441 3.17 15.16 11.86
N VAL A 442 4.32 14.96 12.51
CA VAL A 442 5.60 15.63 12.22
C VAL A 442 6.67 14.62 11.84
N GLY A 443 6.65 13.44 12.45
CA GLY A 443 7.65 12.40 12.32
C GLY A 443 7.79 11.83 10.92
N ARG A 444 8.79 10.97 10.76
CA ARG A 444 9.16 10.33 9.50
C ARG A 444 8.17 9.20 9.21
N LEU A 445 7.51 9.23 8.05
CA LEU A 445 6.57 8.18 7.63
C LEU A 445 6.77 7.76 6.17
N GLY A 446 6.56 6.46 5.92
CA GLY A 446 6.69 5.80 4.63
C GLY A 446 8.12 5.69 4.08
N TRP A 447 8.29 4.81 3.09
CA TRP A 447 9.57 4.53 2.43
C TRP A 447 10.14 5.71 1.62
N GLU A 448 9.34 6.76 1.40
CA GLU A 448 9.79 7.99 0.75
C GLU A 448 10.60 8.91 1.67
N ASP A 449 10.73 8.54 2.96
CA ASP A 449 11.57 9.22 3.95
C ASP A 449 11.15 10.68 4.19
N ARG A 450 9.84 10.93 4.10
CA ARG A 450 9.24 12.26 4.30
C ARG A 450 8.87 12.47 5.76
N ARG A 451 8.84 13.74 6.15
CA ARG A 451 8.44 14.26 7.47
C ARG A 451 7.46 15.41 7.26
N VAL A 452 6.86 15.92 8.34
CA VAL A 452 6.00 17.12 8.31
C VAL A 452 4.75 16.87 7.44
N HIS A 453 4.06 15.76 7.69
CA HIS A 453 2.87 15.37 6.93
C HIS A 453 1.66 16.27 7.19
N TYR A 454 1.55 16.76 8.44
CA TYR A 454 0.44 17.57 8.91
C TYR A 454 0.88 18.91 9.50
N ALA A 455 1.94 18.90 10.33
CA ALA A 455 2.46 20.07 11.03
C ALA A 455 4.00 20.09 10.99
N ASP A 456 4.59 21.28 11.02
CA ASP A 456 6.05 21.47 10.98
C ASP A 456 6.73 21.32 12.34
N ARG A 457 5.94 21.15 13.41
CA ARG A 457 6.39 20.96 14.79
C ARG A 457 5.30 20.33 15.67
N PRO A 458 5.67 19.67 16.78
CA PRO A 458 4.69 19.14 17.72
C PRO A 458 3.90 20.24 18.41
N ALA A 459 2.60 20.00 18.64
CA ALA A 459 1.72 20.97 19.27
C ALA A 459 0.77 20.32 20.28
N LEU A 460 0.53 20.99 21.42
CA LEU A 460 -0.39 20.56 22.47
C LEU A 460 -1.72 21.31 22.36
N PHE A 461 -2.83 20.58 22.45
CA PHE A 461 -4.11 21.13 22.84
C PHE A 461 -4.52 20.51 24.18
N LEU A 462 -4.85 21.34 25.16
CA LEU A 462 -5.32 20.88 26.46
C LEU A 462 -6.35 21.85 27.03
N GLN A 463 -7.46 21.30 27.51
CA GLN A 463 -8.55 21.99 28.17
C GLN A 463 -8.94 21.25 29.45
N LEU A 464 -8.71 21.86 30.60
CA LEU A 464 -9.14 21.36 31.90
C LEU A 464 -10.39 22.13 32.34
N GLU A 465 -11.50 21.41 32.46
CA GLU A 465 -12.79 21.95 32.90
C GLU A 465 -12.98 21.68 34.39
N LEU A 466 -13.18 22.74 35.16
CA LEU A 466 -13.37 22.71 36.62
C LEU A 466 -14.81 23.08 36.94
N GLU A 467 -15.62 22.09 37.30
CA GLU A 467 -17.03 22.28 37.62
C GLU A 467 -17.23 22.53 39.12
N TYR A 468 -17.83 23.67 39.43
CA TYR A 468 -18.28 24.06 40.76
C TYR A 468 -19.81 23.99 40.85
N GLY A 469 -20.37 24.28 42.02
CA GLY A 469 -21.82 24.25 42.20
C GLY A 469 -22.58 25.34 41.43
N ASP A 470 -21.91 26.43 41.07
CA ASP A 470 -22.49 27.65 40.49
C ASP A 470 -21.87 28.06 39.14
N ARG A 471 -20.72 27.50 38.75
CA ARG A 471 -19.97 27.86 37.54
C ARG A 471 -19.07 26.72 37.04
N THR A 472 -18.63 26.83 35.79
CA THR A 472 -17.51 26.06 35.23
C THR A 472 -16.37 27.02 34.89
N GLU A 473 -15.17 26.69 35.33
CA GLU A 473 -13.93 27.40 34.99
C GLU A 473 -13.10 26.56 34.03
N VAL A 474 -12.42 27.20 33.07
CA VAL A 474 -11.63 26.50 32.05
C VAL A 474 -10.18 26.95 32.10
N ILE A 475 -9.27 25.99 32.30
CA ILE A 475 -7.83 26.18 32.16
C ILE A 475 -7.41 25.56 30.82
N GLY A 476 -7.23 26.41 29.80
CA GLY A 476 -6.85 26.01 28.45
C GLY A 476 -5.40 26.34 28.11
N THR A 477 -4.86 25.64 27.10
CA THR A 477 -3.59 25.98 26.45
C THR A 477 -3.63 27.37 25.82
N GLY A 478 -2.60 28.17 26.12
CA GLY A 478 -2.48 29.58 25.77
C GLY A 478 -1.09 30.13 26.13
N PRO A 479 -0.86 31.45 26.00
CA PRO A 479 0.46 32.08 26.19
C PRO A 479 1.04 31.99 27.61
N GLU A 480 0.23 31.59 28.59
CA GLU A 480 0.59 31.36 29.98
C GLU A 480 1.36 30.06 30.19
N PHE A 481 1.37 29.17 29.19
CA PHE A 481 2.18 27.96 29.24
C PHE A 481 3.65 28.28 28.96
N ARG A 482 4.52 27.57 29.66
CA ARG A 482 5.95 27.52 29.39
C ARG A 482 6.30 26.22 28.67
N VAL A 483 7.32 26.29 27.80
CA VAL A 483 7.83 25.17 27.03
C VAL A 483 9.33 25.00 27.26
N GLY A 484 9.73 23.78 27.61
CA GLY A 484 11.11 23.36 27.82
C GLY A 484 11.40 22.02 27.14
N THR A 485 12.55 21.44 27.46
CA THR A 485 12.95 20.09 27.03
C THR A 485 13.39 19.28 28.23
N GLY A 486 13.29 17.95 28.15
CA GLY A 486 13.68 17.04 29.23
C GLY A 486 14.53 15.86 28.74
N ALA A 487 14.32 14.70 29.35
CA ALA A 487 15.12 13.51 29.12
C ALA A 487 14.90 12.88 27.74
N VAL A 488 13.73 13.03 27.12
CA VAL A 488 13.49 12.51 25.76
C VAL A 488 14.23 13.37 24.74
N ARG A 489 15.42 12.93 24.32
CA ARG A 489 16.36 13.68 23.46
C ARG A 489 16.15 13.46 21.97
N ALA A 490 15.58 12.33 21.59
CA ALA A 490 15.13 12.04 20.23
C ALA A 490 13.94 11.09 20.32
N ASN A 491 12.98 11.22 19.40
CA ASN A 491 11.80 10.37 19.34
C ASN A 491 11.31 10.25 17.89
N GLY A 492 10.95 9.03 17.50
CA GLY A 492 10.34 8.77 16.19
C GLY A 492 9.76 7.37 16.12
N ILE A 493 8.62 7.24 15.42
CA ILE A 493 7.91 5.97 15.27
C ILE A 493 8.81 4.88 14.69
N TYR A 494 9.63 5.19 13.69
CA TYR A 494 10.50 4.20 13.03
C TYR A 494 11.89 4.07 13.66
N ASP A 495 12.45 5.17 14.18
CA ASP A 495 13.87 5.22 14.54
C ASP A 495 14.13 4.83 16.01
N GLY A 496 13.11 4.95 16.86
CA GLY A 496 13.19 4.69 18.30
C GLY A 496 13.26 5.96 19.15
N GLU A 497 13.60 5.77 20.42
CA GLU A 497 13.70 6.84 21.42
C GLU A 497 15.11 6.90 22.03
N THR A 498 15.65 8.11 22.18
CA THR A 498 16.84 8.35 22.99
C THR A 498 16.45 9.11 24.24
N TYR A 499 16.70 8.51 25.40
CA TYR A 499 16.32 9.04 26.70
C TYR A 499 17.56 9.23 27.59
N ASP A 500 17.76 10.45 28.09
CA ASP A 500 18.86 10.84 28.98
C ASP A 500 18.31 11.19 30.37
N ALA A 501 18.25 10.20 31.26
CA ALA A 501 17.59 10.31 32.55
C ALA A 501 18.11 11.45 33.45
N PRO A 502 19.43 11.76 33.49
CA PRO A 502 19.96 12.97 34.14
C PRO A 502 19.29 14.29 33.72
N LEU A 503 18.76 14.38 32.50
CA LEU A 503 18.13 15.59 31.96
C LEU A 503 16.62 15.68 32.24
N GLU A 504 16.04 14.73 32.95
CA GLU A 504 14.63 14.82 33.37
C GLU A 504 14.46 15.94 34.41
N PRO A 505 13.66 16.99 34.15
CA PRO A 505 13.53 18.12 35.05
C PRO A 505 12.68 17.74 36.27
N GLU A 506 13.31 17.46 37.41
CA GLU A 506 12.63 16.94 38.60
C GLU A 506 11.52 17.89 39.09
N GLY A 507 10.31 17.35 39.27
CA GLY A 507 9.14 18.11 39.76
C GLY A 507 8.47 19.04 38.75
N TRP A 508 8.85 19.01 37.47
CA TRP A 508 8.35 19.96 36.45
C TRP A 508 6.83 20.02 36.30
N SER A 509 6.13 18.91 36.54
CA SER A 509 4.66 18.81 36.47
C SER A 509 3.96 19.02 37.81
N SER A 510 4.68 19.51 38.83
CA SER A 510 4.14 19.90 40.15
C SER A 510 4.18 21.43 40.32
N ALA A 511 3.36 21.94 41.24
CA ALA A 511 3.37 23.37 41.60
C ALA A 511 4.66 23.73 42.37
N GLY A 512 5.15 24.95 42.17
CA GLY A 512 6.37 25.47 42.79
C GLY A 512 7.67 25.14 42.04
N PHE A 513 7.59 24.63 40.81
CA PHE A 513 8.76 24.38 39.97
C PHE A 513 9.25 25.69 39.32
N ASP A 514 10.57 25.92 39.32
CA ASP A 514 11.18 27.10 38.69
C ASP A 514 11.31 26.90 37.17
N ASP A 515 10.37 27.46 36.41
CA ASP A 515 10.35 27.44 34.95
C ASP A 515 10.83 28.76 34.32
N SER A 516 11.58 29.58 35.08
CA SER A 516 12.02 30.89 34.60
C SER A 516 12.94 30.82 33.36
N ASP A 517 13.68 29.72 33.21
CA ASP A 517 14.54 29.43 32.04
C ASP A 517 13.77 28.80 30.86
N TRP A 518 12.48 28.47 31.02
CA TRP A 518 11.64 27.91 29.95
C TRP A 518 11.05 29.03 29.08
N ALA A 519 10.97 28.76 27.79
CA ALA A 519 10.39 29.71 26.83
C ALA A 519 8.87 29.82 27.03
N SER A 520 8.28 30.93 26.59
CA SER A 520 6.83 31.00 26.44
C SER A 520 6.37 30.09 25.29
N ALA A 521 5.27 29.39 25.47
CA ALA A 521 4.66 28.62 24.40
C ALA A 521 4.06 29.57 23.34
N GLU A 522 4.14 29.17 22.07
CA GLU A 522 3.61 29.95 20.94
C GLU A 522 2.31 29.31 20.43
N PRO A 523 1.27 30.09 20.12
CA PRO A 523 0.04 29.54 19.56
C PRO A 523 0.26 29.05 18.12
N ILE A 524 -0.38 27.92 17.79
CA ILE A 524 -0.51 27.41 16.42
C ILE A 524 -1.97 27.52 15.99
N GLU A 525 -2.18 28.13 14.83
CA GLU A 525 -3.49 28.16 14.20
C GLU A 525 -3.82 26.77 13.62
N TRP A 526 -4.89 26.16 14.12
CA TRP A 526 -5.43 24.90 13.61
C TRP A 526 -6.96 24.96 13.60
N ASN A 527 -7.59 24.22 12.69
CA ASN A 527 -9.05 24.14 12.66
C ASN A 527 -9.55 23.28 13.83
N LEU A 528 -10.15 23.91 14.84
CA LEU A 528 -10.71 23.21 16.00
C LEU A 528 -11.97 22.40 15.65
N GLU A 529 -12.57 22.59 14.47
CA GLU A 529 -13.66 21.72 13.99
C GLU A 529 -13.17 20.30 13.68
N ALA A 530 -11.85 20.10 13.50
CA ALA A 530 -11.28 18.77 13.37
C ALA A 530 -11.24 17.99 14.69
N LEU A 531 -11.42 18.65 15.85
CA LEU A 531 -11.36 17.99 17.15
C LEU A 531 -12.66 17.24 17.46
N GLU A 532 -12.53 15.98 17.86
CA GLU A 532 -13.66 15.18 18.32
C GLU A 532 -13.27 14.21 19.44
N VAL A 533 -14.25 13.82 20.25
CA VAL A 533 -14.08 12.68 21.17
C VAL A 533 -14.35 11.42 20.36
N GLY A 534 -13.28 10.71 19.99
CA GLY A 534 -13.33 9.58 19.06
C GLY A 534 -14.02 8.35 19.63
N ILE A 535 -14.48 7.46 18.73
CA ILE A 535 -15.12 6.18 19.05
C ILE A 535 -14.14 5.00 19.11
N ALA A 536 -12.92 5.19 18.63
CA ALA A 536 -11.89 4.15 18.64
C ALA A 536 -11.40 3.90 20.08
N PRO A 537 -11.17 2.62 20.46
CA PRO A 537 -10.50 2.35 21.72
C PRO A 537 -9.08 2.92 21.70
N PRO A 538 -8.56 3.39 22.84
CA PRO A 538 -7.20 3.91 22.92
C PRO A 538 -6.17 2.81 22.69
N ILE A 539 -4.94 3.22 22.35
CA ILE A 539 -3.79 2.33 22.32
C ILE A 539 -3.26 2.18 23.75
N ARG A 540 -3.03 0.94 24.18
CA ARG A 540 -2.57 0.61 25.54
C ARG A 540 -1.44 -0.39 25.55
N ARG A 541 -0.81 -0.54 26.72
CA ARG A 541 0.02 -1.69 27.08
C ARG A 541 -0.92 -2.84 27.43
N ILE A 542 -1.06 -3.81 26.53
CA ILE A 542 -2.08 -4.86 26.61
C ILE A 542 -1.56 -6.06 27.41
N ASP A 543 -0.29 -6.39 27.25
CA ASP A 543 0.32 -7.58 27.87
C ASP A 543 1.83 -7.38 28.06
N GLU A 544 2.44 -8.22 28.87
CA GLU A 544 3.89 -8.21 29.12
C GLU A 544 4.47 -9.63 29.03
N LEU A 545 5.45 -9.80 28.15
CA LEU A 545 6.14 -11.06 27.94
C LEU A 545 7.51 -11.04 28.62
N ALA A 546 7.80 -12.07 29.42
CA ALA A 546 9.15 -12.32 29.89
C ALA A 546 9.99 -12.94 28.76
N PRO A 547 11.29 -12.60 28.65
CA PRO A 547 12.21 -13.31 27.77
C PRO A 547 12.16 -14.82 27.97
N VAL A 548 12.17 -15.58 26.87
CA VAL A 548 12.31 -17.04 26.93
C VAL A 548 13.76 -17.46 26.97
N GLU A 549 14.67 -16.63 26.40
CA GLU A 549 16.09 -16.93 26.33
C GLU A 549 16.94 -15.66 26.22
N ILE A 550 18.17 -15.73 26.77
CA ILE A 550 19.24 -14.74 26.53
C ILE A 550 20.39 -15.49 25.87
N LEU A 551 20.71 -15.07 24.65
CA LEU A 551 21.67 -15.67 23.75
C LEU A 551 22.93 -14.81 23.65
N THR A 552 24.06 -15.46 23.35
CA THR A 552 25.27 -14.79 22.89
C THR A 552 25.42 -15.07 21.40
N SER A 553 25.37 -14.04 20.57
CA SER A 553 25.55 -14.15 19.12
C SER A 553 26.99 -14.58 18.77
N PRO A 554 27.25 -15.07 17.54
CA PRO A 554 28.60 -15.45 17.11
C PRO A 554 29.64 -14.34 17.26
N SER A 555 29.26 -13.08 17.03
CA SER A 555 30.10 -11.90 17.22
C SER A 555 30.25 -11.46 18.68
N GLY A 556 29.62 -12.17 19.62
CA GLY A 556 29.69 -11.93 21.06
C GLY A 556 28.68 -10.91 21.58
N LYS A 557 27.63 -10.57 20.79
CA LYS A 557 26.57 -9.67 21.23
C LYS A 557 25.53 -10.40 22.09
N THR A 558 24.89 -9.68 23.01
CA THR A 558 23.80 -10.23 23.82
C THR A 558 22.48 -10.05 23.07
N ILE A 559 21.74 -11.13 22.86
CA ILE A 559 20.43 -11.11 22.19
C ILE A 559 19.39 -11.69 23.14
N VAL A 560 18.27 -10.99 23.30
CA VAL A 560 17.10 -11.45 24.05
C VAL A 560 16.08 -11.99 23.05
N ASP A 561 15.64 -13.24 23.22
CA ASP A 561 14.47 -13.79 22.52
C ASP A 561 13.26 -13.73 23.46
N VAL A 562 12.19 -13.08 23.03
CA VAL A 562 10.93 -12.99 23.80
C VAL A 562 9.93 -14.09 23.42
N GLY A 563 10.28 -14.96 22.47
CA GLY A 563 9.53 -16.16 22.07
C GLY A 563 8.34 -15.90 21.15
N GLN A 564 7.98 -14.64 20.92
CA GLN A 564 6.85 -14.20 20.12
C GLN A 564 7.23 -12.91 19.40
N ASN A 565 6.93 -12.81 18.10
CA ASN A 565 7.01 -11.54 17.37
C ASN A 565 5.83 -10.67 17.80
N ILE A 566 6.09 -9.45 18.26
CA ILE A 566 5.10 -8.52 18.83
C ILE A 566 5.27 -7.12 18.27
N SER A 567 4.22 -6.30 18.34
CA SER A 567 4.31 -4.84 18.27
C SER A 567 4.37 -4.23 19.66
N GLY A 568 5.34 -3.34 19.90
CA GLY A 568 5.49 -2.63 21.16
C GLY A 568 6.92 -2.22 21.45
N TRP A 569 7.40 -2.43 22.67
CA TRP A 569 8.76 -2.05 23.07
C TRP A 569 9.27 -2.90 24.23
N VAL A 570 10.48 -2.62 24.67
CA VAL A 570 11.06 -3.22 25.86
C VAL A 570 10.99 -2.26 27.05
N ARG A 571 10.56 -2.78 28.20
CA ARG A 571 10.80 -2.18 29.52
C ARG A 571 12.02 -2.82 30.15
N ILE A 572 12.96 -2.00 30.60
CA ILE A 572 14.16 -2.44 31.31
C ILE A 572 14.14 -1.99 32.77
N THR A 573 14.73 -2.80 33.64
CA THR A 573 15.00 -2.46 35.04
C THR A 573 16.44 -2.81 35.38
N LEU A 574 17.22 -1.83 35.83
CA LEU A 574 18.65 -2.02 36.05
C LEU A 574 19.26 -1.01 37.03
N THR A 575 20.48 -1.32 37.49
CA THR A 575 21.33 -0.42 38.27
C THR A 575 22.67 -0.24 37.56
N GLY A 576 23.18 0.98 37.51
CA GLY A 576 24.49 1.27 36.90
C GLY A 576 25.05 2.63 37.29
N GLU A 577 26.17 2.99 36.68
CA GLU A 577 26.82 4.29 36.90
C GLU A 577 26.08 5.41 36.16
N ALA A 578 26.13 6.62 36.71
CA ALA A 578 25.55 7.81 36.09
C ALA A 578 26.19 8.07 34.71
N GLY A 579 25.37 8.38 33.70
CA GLY A 579 25.84 8.63 32.34
C GLY A 579 26.15 7.36 31.53
N TRP A 580 26.04 6.18 32.12
CA TRP A 580 26.15 4.92 31.40
C TRP A 580 24.98 4.76 30.43
N THR A 581 25.20 4.22 29.22
CA THR A 581 24.16 4.14 28.17
C THR A 581 23.95 2.71 27.71
N ILE A 582 22.69 2.26 27.69
CA ILE A 582 22.25 1.01 27.06
C ILE A 582 21.67 1.32 25.68
N THR A 583 21.95 0.47 24.70
CA THR A 583 21.32 0.49 23.38
C THR A 583 20.53 -0.81 23.16
N LEU A 584 19.29 -0.70 22.71
CA LEU A 584 18.39 -1.81 22.42
C LEU A 584 18.01 -1.77 20.93
N ARG A 585 18.37 -2.79 20.17
CA ARG A 585 18.07 -2.88 18.72
C ARG A 585 17.08 -4.02 18.47
N HIS A 586 16.01 -3.73 17.74
CA HIS A 586 14.87 -4.64 17.60
C HIS A 586 14.79 -5.27 16.20
N ALA A 587 14.47 -6.56 16.13
CA ALA A 587 14.27 -7.29 14.87
C ALA A 587 13.25 -8.42 14.98
N GLU A 588 12.63 -8.77 13.85
CA GLU A 588 11.70 -9.91 13.77
C GLU A 588 12.41 -11.27 13.75
N ALA A 589 13.66 -11.33 13.26
CA ALA A 589 14.40 -12.55 13.02
C ALA A 589 15.89 -12.47 13.42
N LEU A 590 16.52 -13.65 13.41
CA LEU A 590 17.97 -13.80 13.38
C LEU A 590 18.40 -14.25 11.98
N THR A 591 19.63 -13.91 11.59
CA THR A 591 20.27 -14.48 10.41
C THR A 591 20.54 -15.98 10.62
N PRO A 592 20.77 -16.77 9.55
CA PRO A 592 21.13 -18.19 9.70
C PRO A 592 22.35 -18.45 10.58
N ASP A 593 23.28 -17.49 10.64
CA ASP A 593 24.47 -17.57 11.50
C ASP A 593 24.17 -17.26 12.97
N GLY A 594 22.99 -16.72 13.30
CA GLY A 594 22.58 -16.39 14.66
C GLY A 594 22.88 -14.95 15.10
N GLU A 595 23.04 -14.02 14.14
CA GLU A 595 23.12 -12.58 14.42
C GLU A 595 21.73 -11.93 14.33
N LEU A 596 21.55 -10.76 14.93
CA LEU A 596 20.33 -9.97 14.74
C LEU A 596 20.15 -9.61 13.24
N GLU A 597 18.93 -9.71 12.73
CA GLU A 597 18.60 -9.38 11.34
C GLU A 597 17.91 -8.00 11.25
N PRO A 598 18.60 -6.93 10.83
CA PRO A 598 17.99 -5.60 10.75
C PRO A 598 17.53 -5.19 9.34
N GLU A 599 17.84 -5.95 8.29
CA GLU A 599 17.57 -5.55 6.90
C GLU A 599 16.06 -5.53 6.60
N SER A 600 15.27 -6.39 7.24
CA SER A 600 13.79 -6.38 7.12
C SER A 600 13.14 -5.10 7.66
N ASN A 601 13.81 -4.36 8.54
CA ASN A 601 13.37 -3.04 9.02
C ASN A 601 13.58 -1.93 7.95
N ARG A 602 14.31 -2.22 6.88
CA ARG A 602 14.70 -1.27 5.82
C ARG A 602 15.43 -0.05 6.39
N ARG A 603 14.80 1.13 6.38
CA ARG A 603 15.36 2.38 6.92
C ARG A 603 14.82 2.73 8.31
N ALA A 604 14.00 1.88 8.92
CA ALA A 604 13.65 2.05 10.32
C ALA A 604 14.84 1.62 11.18
N ASP A 605 15.43 2.54 11.95
CA ASP A 605 16.54 2.20 12.84
C ASP A 605 16.10 1.25 13.97
N ALA A 606 14.83 1.33 14.40
CA ALA A 606 14.23 0.50 15.46
C ALA A 606 15.13 0.37 16.71
N THR A 607 15.74 1.47 17.12
CA THR A 607 16.80 1.48 18.14
C THR A 607 16.52 2.46 19.25
N ASP A 608 16.44 1.93 20.47
CA ASP A 608 16.25 2.70 21.67
C ASP A 608 17.57 2.88 22.43
N ARG A 609 17.74 4.03 23.08
CA ARG A 609 18.93 4.36 23.88
C ARG A 609 18.53 4.97 25.21
N TYR A 610 19.03 4.40 26.31
CA TYR A 610 18.78 4.89 27.67
C TYR A 610 20.08 5.23 28.38
N THR A 611 20.22 6.48 28.83
CA THR A 611 21.36 6.93 29.66
C THR A 611 20.91 7.07 31.11
N LEU A 612 21.58 6.36 32.03
CA LEU A 612 21.21 6.27 33.45
C LEU A 612 21.50 7.55 34.23
N ARG A 613 20.68 7.80 35.26
CA ARG A 613 20.97 8.81 36.30
C ARG A 613 22.02 8.30 37.29
N GLY A 614 22.02 7.00 37.55
CA GLY A 614 22.94 6.27 38.43
C GLY A 614 22.58 6.35 39.92
N GLY A 615 23.09 5.38 40.68
CA GLY A 615 23.03 5.37 42.15
C GLY A 615 21.80 4.71 42.78
N ALA A 616 20.82 4.30 41.98
CA ALA A 616 19.66 3.50 42.40
C ALA A 616 19.20 2.58 41.25
N GLU A 617 18.27 1.69 41.54
CA GLU A 617 17.56 0.93 40.51
C GLU A 617 16.63 1.87 39.72
N GLU A 618 16.68 1.75 38.40
CA GLU A 618 15.91 2.56 37.46
C GLU A 618 15.08 1.64 36.56
N THR A 619 13.82 2.02 36.32
CA THR A 619 12.93 1.36 35.35
C THR A 619 12.59 2.33 34.23
N TRP A 620 12.75 1.89 32.99
CA TRP A 620 12.49 2.71 31.82
C TRP A 620 11.77 1.93 30.71
N GLU A 621 10.83 2.62 30.05
CA GLU A 621 10.22 2.23 28.77
C GLU A 621 10.10 3.48 27.88
N PRO A 622 10.17 3.35 26.54
CA PRO A 622 10.00 4.48 25.64
C PRO A 622 8.55 4.99 25.62
N ARG A 623 8.36 6.23 25.16
CA ARG A 623 7.06 6.94 25.20
C ARG A 623 6.45 7.18 23.83
N PHE A 624 7.28 7.44 22.82
CA PHE A 624 6.84 7.99 21.53
C PHE A 624 7.28 7.16 20.31
N THR A 625 7.47 5.85 20.50
CA THR A 625 7.83 4.90 19.45
C THR A 625 7.18 3.55 19.71
N PHE A 626 7.26 2.65 18.72
CA PHE A 626 7.00 1.23 18.87
C PHE A 626 7.78 0.47 17.80
N HIS A 627 8.00 -0.82 18.00
CA HIS A 627 8.78 -1.70 17.12
C HIS A 627 8.01 -2.99 16.91
N GLY A 628 8.15 -3.58 15.72
CA GLY A 628 7.78 -4.97 15.47
C GLY A 628 9.00 -5.86 15.68
N PHE A 629 8.98 -6.76 16.66
CA PHE A 629 10.15 -7.58 16.99
C PHE A 629 9.83 -8.85 17.77
N ARG A 630 10.74 -9.82 17.65
CA ARG A 630 10.90 -10.97 18.56
C ARG A 630 12.24 -10.92 19.29
N TYR A 631 13.27 -10.41 18.62
CA TYR A 631 14.64 -10.40 19.12
C TYR A 631 15.09 -8.98 19.42
N VAL A 632 15.82 -8.84 20.53
CA VAL A 632 16.40 -7.56 20.95
C VAL A 632 17.89 -7.74 21.22
N GLU A 633 18.72 -7.09 20.44
CA GLU A 633 20.15 -7.02 20.74
C GLU A 633 20.40 -5.92 21.78
N VAL A 634 21.11 -6.26 22.85
CA VAL A 634 21.41 -5.39 23.97
C VAL A 634 22.90 -5.08 23.99
N ASP A 635 23.24 -3.80 23.87
CA ASP A 635 24.62 -3.30 23.96
C ASP A 635 24.76 -2.35 25.15
N GLY A 636 25.90 -2.43 25.85
CA GLY A 636 26.17 -1.58 27.01
C GLY A 636 25.38 -1.95 28.26
N TRP A 637 24.99 -3.20 28.47
CA TRP A 637 24.36 -3.60 29.75
C TRP A 637 25.38 -3.57 30.91
N PRO A 638 25.07 -2.96 32.08
CA PRO A 638 25.96 -2.98 33.23
C PRO A 638 25.91 -4.34 33.95
N GLY A 639 27.01 -5.09 33.93
CA GLY A 639 27.09 -6.40 34.57
C GLY A 639 26.46 -7.51 33.73
N GLU A 640 25.81 -8.46 34.38
CA GLU A 640 25.14 -9.59 33.71
C GLU A 640 23.65 -9.26 33.48
N LEU A 641 23.16 -9.50 32.26
CA LEU A 641 21.75 -9.33 31.92
C LEU A 641 20.95 -10.52 32.47
N SER A 642 19.94 -10.24 33.28
CA SER A 642 19.00 -11.26 33.78
C SER A 642 17.67 -11.18 33.05
N VAL A 643 16.96 -12.31 32.93
CA VAL A 643 15.63 -12.36 32.31
C VAL A 643 14.60 -11.48 33.01
N ASP A 644 14.77 -11.20 34.31
CA ASP A 644 13.86 -10.36 35.09
C ASP A 644 14.06 -8.86 34.85
N ALA A 645 15.22 -8.48 34.31
CA ALA A 645 15.55 -7.10 34.02
C ALA A 645 14.87 -6.56 32.74
N VAL A 646 14.20 -7.41 31.96
CA VAL A 646 13.64 -7.09 30.65
C VAL A 646 12.23 -7.63 30.55
N ARG A 647 11.29 -6.81 30.07
CA ARG A 647 9.93 -7.22 29.70
C ARG A 647 9.59 -6.67 28.32
N ALA A 648 9.08 -7.52 27.44
CA ALA A 648 8.52 -7.09 26.16
C ALA A 648 7.08 -6.62 26.42
N VAL A 649 6.79 -5.36 26.19
CA VAL A 649 5.49 -4.75 26.43
C VAL A 649 4.71 -4.75 25.12
N VAL A 650 3.61 -5.48 25.07
CA VAL A 650 2.75 -5.61 23.88
C VAL A 650 1.83 -4.40 23.80
N VAL A 651 1.84 -3.70 22.68
CA VAL A 651 1.11 -2.43 22.51
C VAL A 651 0.23 -2.48 21.27
N HIS A 652 -1.07 -2.31 21.46
CA HIS A 652 -2.05 -2.16 20.38
C HIS A 652 -3.33 -1.50 20.90
N SER A 653 -4.30 -1.27 20.00
CA SER A 653 -5.62 -0.75 20.36
C SER A 653 -6.35 -1.73 21.29
N GLU A 654 -7.00 -1.23 22.33
CA GLU A 654 -7.72 -2.05 23.33
C GLU A 654 -9.03 -2.64 22.77
N MET A 655 -8.90 -3.58 21.84
CA MET A 655 -10.02 -4.30 21.24
C MET A 655 -10.47 -5.46 22.15
N THR A 656 -11.78 -5.72 22.18
CA THR A 656 -12.33 -6.87 22.92
C THR A 656 -12.22 -8.13 22.07
N ARG A 657 -11.61 -9.18 22.62
CA ARG A 657 -11.51 -10.48 21.94
C ARG A 657 -12.88 -11.14 21.83
N THR A 658 -13.22 -11.64 20.65
CA THR A 658 -14.53 -12.27 20.37
C THR A 658 -14.45 -13.63 19.71
N GLY A 659 -13.32 -14.09 19.16
CA GLY A 659 -13.26 -15.37 18.44
C GLY A 659 -12.10 -16.27 18.88
N TRP A 660 -12.32 -17.58 18.99
CA TRP A 660 -11.32 -18.60 19.37
C TRP A 660 -11.44 -19.85 18.49
N PHE A 661 -10.31 -20.52 18.27
CA PHE A 661 -10.23 -21.74 17.48
C PHE A 661 -9.00 -22.57 17.83
N GLU A 662 -9.20 -23.88 17.96
CA GLU A 662 -8.16 -24.90 18.18
C GLU A 662 -8.55 -26.24 17.52
N THR A 663 -7.57 -27.08 17.22
CA THR A 663 -7.79 -28.41 16.60
C THR A 663 -6.87 -29.47 17.18
N SER A 664 -7.12 -30.73 16.82
CA SER A 664 -6.22 -31.84 17.13
C SER A 664 -4.81 -31.71 16.50
N ASP A 665 -4.63 -30.86 15.49
CA ASP A 665 -3.32 -30.61 14.89
C ASP A 665 -2.69 -29.33 15.47
N PRO A 666 -1.53 -29.43 16.14
CA PRO A 666 -0.89 -28.28 16.78
C PRO A 666 -0.38 -27.23 15.79
N LEU A 667 -0.06 -27.60 14.54
CA LEU A 667 0.40 -26.65 13.52
C LEU A 667 -0.77 -25.79 13.02
N VAL A 668 -1.95 -26.39 12.82
CA VAL A 668 -3.16 -25.64 12.45
C VAL A 668 -3.60 -24.72 13.59
N THR A 669 -3.55 -25.19 14.83
CA THR A 669 -3.79 -24.35 16.01
C THR A 669 -2.79 -23.19 16.09
N LYS A 670 -1.50 -23.45 15.79
CA LYS A 670 -0.47 -22.41 15.76
C LYS A 670 -0.66 -21.43 14.60
N LEU A 671 -1.09 -21.86 13.42
CA LEU A 671 -1.45 -20.97 12.31
C LEU A 671 -2.54 -19.97 12.72
N HIS A 672 -3.60 -20.44 13.38
CA HIS A 672 -4.64 -19.56 13.89
C HIS A 672 -4.11 -18.59 14.95
N ALA A 673 -3.29 -19.07 15.89
CA ALA A 673 -2.64 -18.21 16.87
C ALA A 673 -1.72 -17.15 16.23
N ASN A 674 -1.05 -17.48 15.12
CA ASN A 674 -0.22 -16.54 14.37
C ASN A 674 -1.08 -15.45 13.70
N ALA A 675 -2.25 -15.79 13.15
CA ALA A 675 -3.19 -14.80 12.59
C ALA A 675 -3.70 -13.83 13.67
N VAL A 676 -3.95 -14.34 14.87
CA VAL A 676 -4.30 -13.54 16.04
C VAL A 676 -3.21 -12.55 16.42
N TRP A 677 -1.95 -13.00 16.52
CA TRP A 677 -0.84 -12.12 16.87
C TRP A 677 -0.62 -11.07 15.81
N SER A 678 -0.65 -11.45 14.52
CA SER A 678 -0.54 -10.49 13.43
C SER A 678 -1.66 -9.44 13.39
N MET A 679 -2.88 -9.81 13.79
CA MET A 679 -3.95 -8.82 13.95
C MET A 679 -3.66 -7.87 15.10
N ARG A 680 -3.27 -8.38 16.28
CA ARG A 680 -2.93 -7.54 17.44
C ARG A 680 -1.85 -6.52 17.08
N ASP A 681 -0.77 -7.00 16.49
CA ASP A 681 0.43 -6.21 16.23
C ASP A 681 0.22 -5.11 15.19
N ASN A 682 -0.75 -5.29 14.29
CA ASN A 682 -1.05 -4.36 13.22
C ASN A 682 -2.32 -3.52 13.47
N PHE A 683 -2.89 -3.54 14.66
CA PHE A 683 -4.01 -2.68 15.03
C PHE A 683 -3.56 -1.64 16.06
N VAL A 684 -2.56 -0.84 15.70
CA VAL A 684 -1.99 0.24 16.53
C VAL A 684 -2.60 1.58 16.09
N GLY A 685 -3.81 1.87 16.58
CA GLY A 685 -4.61 3.04 16.19
C GLY A 685 -5.31 2.90 14.83
N ILE A 686 -4.66 2.30 13.84
CA ILE A 686 -5.18 1.99 12.49
C ILE A 686 -4.80 0.54 12.10
N PRO A 687 -5.46 -0.09 11.10
CA PRO A 687 -5.09 -1.41 10.60
C PRO A 687 -3.87 -1.32 9.65
N THR A 688 -2.66 -1.38 10.20
CA THR A 688 -1.40 -1.27 9.43
C THR A 688 -1.11 -2.51 8.58
N ASP A 689 -0.24 -2.41 7.57
CA ASP A 689 0.29 -3.57 6.83
C ASP A 689 1.21 -4.44 7.70
N CYS A 690 2.23 -3.80 8.27
CA CYS A 690 3.24 -4.42 9.14
C CYS A 690 3.67 -3.45 10.27
N PRO A 691 4.22 -3.95 11.39
CA PRO A 691 4.55 -3.10 12.54
C PRO A 691 6.03 -2.69 12.67
N GLN A 692 6.95 -3.25 11.86
CA GLN A 692 8.39 -3.12 12.08
C GLN A 692 9.10 -2.09 11.19
N ARG A 693 8.85 -2.10 9.87
CA ARG A 693 9.64 -1.33 8.90
C ARG A 693 9.14 0.11 8.74
N ASP A 694 9.79 0.88 7.87
CA ASP A 694 9.41 2.25 7.48
C ASP A 694 8.15 2.31 6.59
N GLU A 695 7.06 1.72 7.07
CA GLU A 695 5.76 1.63 6.40
C GLU A 695 4.62 1.82 7.40
N ARG A 696 4.08 0.75 8.01
CA ARG A 696 3.09 0.81 9.09
C ARG A 696 1.90 1.68 8.74
N MET A 697 1.40 1.52 7.51
CA MET A 697 0.34 2.35 6.93
C MET A 697 -0.96 1.57 6.84
N GLY A 698 -2.08 2.28 6.90
CA GLY A 698 -3.42 1.68 6.76
C GLY A 698 -3.72 1.26 5.33
N TRP A 699 -3.03 0.24 4.81
CA TRP A 699 -3.23 -0.27 3.46
C TRP A 699 -4.62 -0.90 3.31
N THR A 700 -5.35 -0.39 2.33
CA THR A 700 -6.78 -0.67 2.14
C THR A 700 -7.08 -2.10 1.67
N GLY A 701 -6.24 -2.68 0.81
CA GLY A 701 -6.46 -4.02 0.26
C GLY A 701 -6.24 -5.11 1.30
N ASP A 702 -5.29 -4.89 2.19
CA ASP A 702 -4.87 -5.80 3.25
C ASP A 702 -5.99 -6.00 4.25
N ILE A 703 -6.53 -4.91 4.80
CA ILE A 703 -7.68 -4.99 5.70
C ILE A 703 -8.93 -5.47 4.96
N ASN A 704 -9.07 -5.22 3.66
CA ASN A 704 -10.19 -5.78 2.89
C ASN A 704 -10.11 -7.31 2.77
N ALA A 705 -8.93 -7.85 2.48
CA ALA A 705 -8.71 -9.31 2.41
C ALA A 705 -8.92 -9.98 3.78
N PHE A 706 -8.52 -9.31 4.86
CA PHE A 706 -8.58 -9.86 6.23
C PHE A 706 -9.88 -9.53 6.98
N ALA A 707 -10.76 -8.70 6.43
CA ALA A 707 -11.95 -8.17 7.14
C ALA A 707 -12.81 -9.26 7.80
N PRO A 708 -13.19 -10.37 7.14
CA PRO A 708 -14.00 -11.42 7.77
C PRO A 708 -13.33 -12.03 9.01
N THR A 709 -12.02 -12.33 8.91
CA THR A 709 -11.24 -12.82 10.03
C THR A 709 -11.15 -11.79 11.15
N ALA A 710 -10.89 -10.53 10.82
CA ALA A 710 -10.79 -9.45 11.81
C ALA A 710 -12.08 -9.28 12.61
N THR A 711 -13.23 -9.27 11.93
CA THR A 711 -14.54 -9.11 12.57
C THR A 711 -14.93 -10.29 13.46
N PHE A 712 -14.46 -11.50 13.14
CA PHE A 712 -14.68 -12.67 13.99
C PHE A 712 -13.79 -12.65 15.24
N LEU A 713 -12.50 -12.33 15.07
CA LEU A 713 -11.50 -12.45 16.13
C LEU A 713 -11.66 -11.41 17.23
N TYR A 714 -11.98 -10.15 16.89
CA TYR A 714 -12.17 -9.07 17.85
C TYR A 714 -13.38 -8.18 17.46
N ASP A 715 -13.94 -7.49 18.45
CA ASP A 715 -14.85 -6.37 18.20
C ASP A 715 -14.07 -5.19 17.62
N VAL A 716 -14.20 -5.01 16.31
CA VAL A 716 -13.50 -3.99 15.52
C VAL A 716 -14.37 -2.76 15.21
N ARG A 717 -15.59 -2.66 15.77
CA ARG A 717 -16.51 -1.55 15.46
C ARG A 717 -15.92 -0.17 15.76
N GLY A 718 -15.22 -0.03 16.88
CA GLY A 718 -14.56 1.24 17.25
C GLY A 718 -13.41 1.60 16.31
N VAL A 719 -12.41 0.71 16.21
CA VAL A 719 -11.18 0.97 15.44
C VAL A 719 -11.44 1.08 13.93
N LEU A 720 -12.15 0.12 13.32
CA LEU A 720 -12.43 0.16 11.89
C LEU A 720 -13.56 1.14 11.54
N GLY A 721 -14.51 1.37 12.45
CA GLY A 721 -15.51 2.42 12.28
C GLY A 721 -14.89 3.82 12.25
N SER A 722 -13.90 4.07 13.11
CA SER A 722 -13.12 5.32 13.10
C SER A 722 -12.27 5.43 11.82
N TRP A 723 -11.60 4.36 11.41
CA TRP A 723 -10.81 4.35 10.18
C TRP A 723 -11.65 4.54 8.91
N LEU A 724 -12.88 3.98 8.86
CA LEU A 724 -13.82 4.22 7.76
C LEU A 724 -14.27 5.69 7.65
N GLN A 725 -14.30 6.43 8.77
CA GLN A 725 -14.55 7.88 8.73
C GLN A 725 -13.38 8.61 8.07
N ASP A 726 -12.13 8.25 8.41
CA ASP A 726 -10.93 8.79 7.77
C ASP A 726 -10.91 8.48 6.27
N LEU A 727 -11.27 7.24 5.89
CA LEU A 727 -11.40 6.86 4.49
C LEU A 727 -12.43 7.72 3.76
N ALA A 728 -13.60 7.92 4.35
CA ALA A 728 -14.69 8.68 3.73
C ALA A 728 -14.32 10.16 3.52
N VAL A 729 -13.70 10.81 4.52
CA VAL A 729 -13.32 12.23 4.41
C VAL A 729 -12.16 12.43 3.42
N GLU A 730 -11.18 11.52 3.38
CA GLU A 730 -10.10 11.59 2.40
C GLU A 730 -10.59 11.25 0.99
N GLN A 731 -11.48 10.27 0.83
CA GLN A 731 -12.10 9.99 -0.46
C GLN A 731 -12.85 11.21 -0.98
N ALA A 732 -13.59 11.90 -0.11
CA ALA A 732 -14.31 13.12 -0.48
C ALA A 732 -13.35 14.27 -0.88
N GLU A 733 -12.23 14.43 -0.18
CA GLU A 733 -11.21 15.43 -0.52
C GLU A 733 -10.48 15.10 -1.83
N ARG A 734 -10.07 13.84 -2.01
CA ARG A 734 -9.19 13.40 -3.09
C ARG A 734 -9.95 13.07 -4.37
N GLY A 735 -11.22 12.68 -4.25
CA GLY A 735 -12.07 12.22 -5.34
C GLY A 735 -11.81 10.77 -5.76
N TYR A 736 -11.08 9.99 -4.96
CA TYR A 736 -10.81 8.56 -5.15
C TYR A 736 -10.55 7.91 -3.79
N VAL A 737 -10.75 6.60 -3.67
CA VAL A 737 -10.35 5.86 -2.46
C VAL A 737 -8.81 5.74 -2.44
N PRO A 738 -8.11 6.31 -1.43
CA PRO A 738 -6.66 6.18 -1.33
C PRO A 738 -6.22 4.72 -1.14
N TRP A 739 -4.99 4.37 -1.55
CA TRP A 739 -4.44 3.02 -1.30
C TRP A 739 -4.09 2.80 0.17
N VAL A 740 -3.70 3.87 0.87
CA VAL A 740 -3.45 3.89 2.32
C VAL A 740 -4.27 5.00 2.95
N VAL A 741 -4.84 4.74 4.12
CA VAL A 741 -5.59 5.73 4.91
C VAL A 741 -5.04 5.75 6.33
N PRO A 742 -4.57 6.90 6.85
CA PRO A 742 -4.48 8.22 6.19
C PRO A 742 -3.50 8.31 5.01
N ASP A 743 -3.84 9.07 3.97
CA ASP A 743 -3.08 9.18 2.71
C ASP A 743 -1.88 10.13 2.82
N ILE A 744 -0.72 9.52 3.08
CA ILE A 744 0.58 10.20 3.06
C ILE A 744 1.34 10.04 1.76
N LEU A 745 0.81 9.34 0.75
CA LEU A 745 1.56 9.04 -0.48
C LEU A 745 1.69 10.26 -1.40
N SER A 746 2.81 10.34 -2.11
CA SER A 746 3.07 11.46 -3.03
C SER A 746 2.35 11.26 -4.37
N THR A 747 2.08 10.01 -4.72
CA THR A 747 1.45 9.60 -5.97
C THR A 747 -0.04 9.39 -5.72
N PRO A 748 -0.93 10.08 -6.47
CA PRO A 748 -2.36 9.84 -6.37
C PRO A 748 -2.70 8.38 -6.65
N SER A 749 -3.54 7.80 -5.80
CA SER A 749 -4.08 6.46 -6.01
C SER A 749 -5.05 6.46 -7.20
N SER A 750 -4.89 5.50 -8.11
CA SER A 750 -5.98 5.15 -9.01
C SER A 750 -6.98 4.25 -8.30
N PRO A 751 -8.27 4.26 -8.67
CA PRO A 751 -9.17 3.18 -8.31
C PRO A 751 -8.53 1.84 -8.68
N THR A 752 -8.38 0.97 -7.68
CA THR A 752 -7.67 -0.30 -7.80
C THR A 752 -8.51 -1.36 -7.09
N ALA A 753 -8.80 -2.47 -7.77
CA ALA A 753 -9.58 -3.54 -7.20
C ALA A 753 -8.89 -4.17 -5.99
N LEU A 754 -9.66 -4.79 -5.10
CA LEU A 754 -9.27 -5.22 -3.75
C LEU A 754 -8.94 -4.04 -2.82
N TRP A 755 -8.07 -3.11 -3.21
CA TRP A 755 -7.71 -1.95 -2.38
C TRP A 755 -8.87 -0.95 -2.25
N SER A 756 -9.34 -0.38 -3.35
CA SER A 756 -10.43 0.60 -3.34
C SER A 756 -11.79 -0.02 -3.03
N ASP A 757 -11.96 -1.33 -3.29
CA ASP A 757 -13.19 -2.08 -2.95
C ASP A 757 -13.47 -2.13 -1.43
N VAL A 758 -12.48 -1.83 -0.58
CA VAL A 758 -12.65 -1.74 0.87
C VAL A 758 -13.76 -0.77 1.26
N ALA A 759 -13.96 0.30 0.48
CA ALA A 759 -14.99 1.30 0.73
C ALA A 759 -16.40 0.70 0.75
N VAL A 760 -16.60 -0.45 0.09
CA VAL A 760 -17.87 -1.21 0.05
C VAL A 760 -17.77 -2.48 0.87
N SER A 761 -16.70 -3.24 0.68
CA SER A 761 -16.56 -4.59 1.23
C SER A 761 -16.39 -4.59 2.75
N LEU A 762 -15.67 -3.64 3.34
CA LEU A 762 -15.45 -3.59 4.79
C LEU A 762 -16.73 -3.20 5.56
N PRO A 763 -17.46 -2.12 5.22
CA PRO A 763 -18.75 -1.83 5.85
C PRO A 763 -19.74 -2.98 5.70
N TRP A 764 -19.73 -3.67 4.54
CA TRP A 764 -20.55 -4.85 4.31
C TRP A 764 -20.18 -6.01 5.24
N ALA A 765 -18.90 -6.34 5.36
CA ALA A 765 -18.41 -7.40 6.26
C ALA A 765 -18.76 -7.09 7.73
N MET A 766 -18.58 -5.85 8.17
CA MET A 766 -18.95 -5.42 9.52
C MET A 766 -20.47 -5.48 9.75
N TYR A 767 -21.29 -5.04 8.79
CA TYR A 767 -22.74 -5.18 8.89
C TYR A 767 -23.16 -6.65 8.99
N GLN A 768 -22.55 -7.50 8.16
CA GLN A 768 -22.79 -8.93 8.19
C GLN A 768 -22.45 -9.49 9.57
N GLU A 769 -21.31 -9.13 10.15
CA GLU A 769 -20.91 -9.60 11.48
C GLU A 769 -21.85 -9.13 12.59
N TYR A 770 -22.13 -7.82 12.66
CA TYR A 770 -22.78 -7.20 13.83
C TYR A 770 -24.29 -7.00 13.65
N GLY A 771 -24.82 -7.12 12.44
CA GLY A 771 -26.22 -6.88 12.12
C GLY A 771 -26.66 -5.41 12.25
N ASP A 772 -25.70 -4.48 12.32
CA ASP A 772 -25.95 -3.06 12.57
C ASP A 772 -26.03 -2.26 11.26
N LEU A 773 -27.23 -1.79 10.93
CA LEU A 773 -27.48 -0.97 9.75
C LEU A 773 -26.85 0.43 9.84
N ASP A 774 -26.53 0.95 11.03
CA ASP A 774 -25.90 2.26 11.15
C ASP A 774 -24.47 2.28 10.57
N ILE A 775 -23.78 1.13 10.54
CA ILE A 775 -22.50 0.96 9.84
C ILE A 775 -22.69 1.27 8.34
N LEU A 776 -23.67 0.62 7.70
CA LEU A 776 -23.96 0.88 6.29
C LEU A 776 -24.44 2.32 6.05
N ARG A 777 -25.26 2.88 6.95
CA ARG A 777 -25.73 4.27 6.83
C ARG A 777 -24.57 5.27 6.91
N GLY A 778 -23.60 5.03 7.79
CA GLY A 778 -22.43 5.87 7.95
C GLY A 778 -21.49 5.84 6.74
N SER A 779 -21.37 4.69 6.08
CA SER A 779 -20.49 4.52 4.92
C SER A 779 -21.16 4.72 3.56
N TYR A 780 -22.50 4.82 3.49
CA TYR A 780 -23.26 4.79 2.23
C TYR A 780 -22.78 5.78 1.17
N ASP A 781 -22.45 7.01 1.58
CA ASP A 781 -22.01 8.05 0.66
C ASP A 781 -20.63 7.71 0.04
N SER A 782 -19.72 7.17 0.84
CA SER A 782 -18.40 6.68 0.40
C SER A 782 -18.53 5.46 -0.53
N MET A 783 -19.36 4.49 -0.15
CA MET A 783 -19.68 3.30 -0.96
C MET A 783 -20.22 3.71 -2.34
N THR A 784 -21.20 4.61 -2.35
CA THR A 784 -21.83 5.12 -3.57
C THR A 784 -20.85 5.88 -4.45
N ALA A 785 -20.02 6.74 -3.86
CA ALA A 785 -19.01 7.51 -4.58
C ALA A 785 -17.99 6.60 -5.28
N PHE A 786 -17.54 5.53 -4.60
CA PHE A 786 -16.62 4.56 -5.19
C PHE A 786 -17.25 3.81 -6.37
N ILE A 787 -18.44 3.23 -6.19
CA ILE A 787 -19.08 2.45 -7.27
C ILE A 787 -19.38 3.31 -8.50
N ARG A 788 -19.85 4.55 -8.31
CA ARG A 788 -20.10 5.47 -9.43
C ARG A 788 -18.80 5.87 -10.12
N GLN A 789 -17.71 6.08 -9.38
CA GLN A 789 -16.41 6.35 -9.96
C GLN A 789 -15.93 5.18 -10.84
N VAL A 790 -16.03 3.94 -10.36
CA VAL A 790 -15.63 2.77 -11.16
C VAL A 790 -16.58 2.54 -12.34
N GLU A 791 -17.87 2.81 -12.17
CA GLU A 791 -18.85 2.73 -13.26
C GLU A 791 -18.46 3.62 -14.45
N ASP A 792 -17.96 4.83 -14.19
CA ASP A 792 -17.49 5.76 -15.23
C ASP A 792 -16.19 5.30 -15.94
N LEU A 793 -15.48 4.30 -15.37
CA LEU A 793 -14.26 3.72 -15.95
C LEU A 793 -14.54 2.45 -16.77
N LEU A 794 -15.78 1.96 -16.79
CA LEU A 794 -16.12 0.75 -17.52
C LEU A 794 -16.06 0.98 -19.03
N ASP A 795 -15.57 -0.03 -19.74
CA ASP A 795 -15.66 -0.01 -21.20
C ASP A 795 -17.09 -0.21 -21.70
N GLU A 796 -17.29 -0.07 -23.01
CA GLU A 796 -18.60 -0.23 -23.67
C GLU A 796 -19.24 -1.61 -23.42
N SER A 797 -18.41 -2.57 -23.04
CA SER A 797 -18.79 -3.96 -22.81
C SER A 797 -19.22 -4.21 -21.35
N GLY A 798 -18.89 -3.28 -20.44
CA GLY A 798 -19.19 -3.31 -19.01
C GLY A 798 -18.05 -3.83 -18.12
N LEU A 799 -16.81 -3.92 -18.63
CA LEU A 799 -15.65 -4.41 -17.88
C LEU A 799 -14.80 -3.30 -17.29
N TRP A 800 -14.12 -3.60 -16.19
CA TRP A 800 -13.07 -2.75 -15.64
C TRP A 800 -11.71 -3.13 -16.25
N SER A 801 -11.54 -2.77 -17.53
CA SER A 801 -10.43 -3.20 -18.39
C SER A 801 -9.26 -2.20 -18.49
N SER A 802 -9.25 -1.16 -17.65
CA SER A 802 -8.24 -0.10 -17.69
C SER A 802 -7.81 0.38 -16.28
N GLY A 803 -6.80 1.24 -16.24
CA GLY A 803 -6.21 1.73 -15.00
C GLY A 803 -5.12 0.83 -14.44
N PHE A 804 -4.39 1.32 -13.44
CA PHE A 804 -3.41 0.51 -12.73
C PHE A 804 -4.13 -0.45 -11.78
N GLN A 805 -3.63 -1.68 -11.68
CA GLN A 805 -4.16 -2.72 -10.80
C GLN A 805 -2.97 -3.48 -10.20
N PHE A 806 -2.99 -3.72 -8.89
CA PHE A 806 -2.02 -4.61 -8.22
C PHE A 806 -2.22 -6.08 -8.62
N GLY A 807 -3.45 -6.45 -9.01
CA GLY A 807 -3.80 -7.82 -9.38
C GLY A 807 -3.75 -8.74 -8.16
N ASP A 808 -3.33 -9.98 -8.38
CA ASP A 808 -3.14 -10.96 -7.31
C ASP A 808 -1.74 -10.80 -6.69
N TRP A 809 -1.57 -9.72 -5.94
CA TRP A 809 -0.31 -9.31 -5.32
C TRP A 809 0.33 -10.45 -4.53
N LEU A 810 1.63 -10.67 -4.72
CA LEU A 810 2.41 -11.74 -4.05
C LEU A 810 1.94 -13.17 -4.38
N ASP A 811 1.36 -13.38 -5.57
CA ASP A 811 1.35 -14.71 -6.19
C ASP A 811 2.78 -15.31 -6.16
N PRO A 812 2.98 -16.54 -5.65
CA PRO A 812 4.31 -17.18 -5.59
C PRO A 812 5.06 -17.23 -6.93
N ASP A 813 4.36 -17.22 -8.06
CA ASP A 813 4.98 -17.21 -9.38
C ASP A 813 5.25 -15.79 -9.93
N ALA A 814 4.91 -14.74 -9.17
CA ALA A 814 5.24 -13.37 -9.53
C ALA A 814 6.77 -13.15 -9.49
N PRO A 815 7.35 -12.41 -10.45
CA PRO A 815 8.76 -12.05 -10.39
C PRO A 815 9.11 -11.34 -9.08
N ALA A 816 10.26 -11.67 -8.49
CA ALA A 816 10.69 -11.11 -7.21
C ALA A 816 10.71 -9.57 -7.19
N ASP A 817 11.07 -8.94 -8.32
CA ASP A 817 11.12 -7.49 -8.52
C ASP A 817 9.80 -6.87 -8.99
N ASN A 818 8.77 -7.67 -9.23
CA ASN A 818 7.42 -7.22 -9.60
C ASN A 818 6.33 -8.08 -8.93
N PRO A 819 6.01 -7.81 -7.66
CA PRO A 819 5.00 -8.58 -6.92
C PRO A 819 3.57 -8.47 -7.47
N ALA A 820 3.28 -7.49 -8.33
CA ALA A 820 2.01 -7.36 -9.05
C ALA A 820 1.96 -8.20 -10.34
N GLY A 821 3.08 -8.84 -10.72
CA GLY A 821 3.23 -9.61 -11.95
C GLY A 821 2.76 -11.06 -11.86
N GLY A 822 1.72 -11.34 -11.08
CA GLY A 822 1.17 -12.69 -10.92
C GLY A 822 0.56 -13.27 -12.20
N LYS A 823 0.23 -14.56 -12.20
CA LYS A 823 -0.27 -15.29 -13.40
C LYS A 823 -1.66 -14.84 -13.83
N THR A 824 -2.45 -14.36 -12.89
CA THR A 824 -3.84 -13.96 -13.12
C THR A 824 -3.89 -12.58 -13.76
N ASP A 825 -4.64 -12.45 -14.86
CA ASP A 825 -4.85 -11.14 -15.47
C ASP A 825 -5.44 -10.14 -14.46
N ARG A 826 -4.77 -9.00 -14.28
CA ARG A 826 -5.14 -8.01 -13.26
C ARG A 826 -6.50 -7.34 -13.53
N HIS A 827 -6.96 -7.28 -14.78
CA HIS A 827 -8.26 -6.72 -15.14
C HIS A 827 -9.39 -7.77 -15.01
N LEU A 828 -9.06 -9.06 -15.12
CA LEU A 828 -9.92 -10.15 -14.65
C LEU A 828 -10.14 -10.00 -13.14
N VAL A 829 -9.08 -9.86 -12.34
CA VAL A 829 -9.22 -9.62 -10.88
C VAL A 829 -10.11 -8.39 -10.64
N ALA A 830 -9.85 -7.28 -11.34
CA ALA A 830 -10.63 -6.06 -11.16
C ALA A 830 -12.12 -6.21 -11.50
N SER A 831 -12.42 -6.86 -12.62
CA SER A 831 -13.79 -7.10 -13.05
C SER A 831 -14.51 -8.12 -12.15
N ALA A 832 -13.79 -9.08 -11.57
CA ALA A 832 -14.34 -10.03 -10.60
C ALA A 832 -14.73 -9.34 -9.29
N TYR A 833 -13.83 -8.54 -8.70
CA TYR A 833 -14.13 -7.76 -7.49
C TYR A 833 -15.30 -6.80 -7.71
N LEU A 834 -15.39 -6.17 -8.88
CA LEU A 834 -16.54 -5.33 -9.22
C LEU A 834 -17.86 -6.10 -9.26
N CYS A 835 -17.88 -7.36 -9.69
CA CYS A 835 -19.08 -8.21 -9.60
C CYS A 835 -19.54 -8.37 -8.14
N LYS A 836 -18.61 -8.52 -7.20
CA LYS A 836 -18.90 -8.60 -5.76
C LYS A 836 -19.41 -7.28 -5.23
N THR A 837 -18.67 -6.18 -5.40
CA THR A 837 -18.98 -4.91 -4.75
C THR A 837 -20.21 -4.21 -5.33
N THR A 838 -20.52 -4.39 -6.62
CA THR A 838 -21.79 -3.90 -7.18
C THR A 838 -23.01 -4.62 -6.62
N ARG A 839 -22.91 -5.94 -6.35
CA ARG A 839 -23.96 -6.70 -5.66
C ARG A 839 -24.13 -6.23 -4.22
N GLU A 840 -23.05 -6.12 -3.47
CA GLU A 840 -23.07 -5.65 -2.07
C GLU A 840 -23.64 -4.23 -1.97
N MET A 841 -23.32 -3.35 -2.93
CA MET A 841 -23.88 -2.01 -3.02
C MET A 841 -25.39 -2.04 -3.30
N ALA A 842 -25.85 -2.89 -4.23
CA ALA A 842 -27.27 -3.05 -4.52
C ALA A 842 -28.07 -3.54 -3.30
N GLU A 843 -27.54 -4.54 -2.59
CA GLU A 843 -28.13 -5.07 -1.36
C GLU A 843 -28.15 -4.00 -0.25
N THR A 844 -27.06 -3.27 -0.08
CA THR A 844 -26.96 -2.15 0.87
C THR A 844 -28.02 -1.09 0.59
N ALA A 845 -28.15 -0.64 -0.66
CA ALA A 845 -29.17 0.31 -1.05
C ALA A 845 -30.59 -0.21 -0.76
N GLY A 846 -30.85 -1.50 -0.99
CA GLY A 846 -32.11 -2.16 -0.64
C GLY A 846 -32.40 -2.13 0.86
N LEU A 847 -31.43 -2.52 1.69
CA LEU A 847 -31.53 -2.54 3.15
C LEU A 847 -31.77 -1.14 3.75
N LEU A 848 -31.21 -0.10 3.11
CA LEU A 848 -31.38 1.29 3.53
C LEU A 848 -32.60 2.00 2.93
N GLY A 849 -33.42 1.29 2.14
CA GLY A 849 -34.64 1.83 1.53
C GLY A 849 -34.38 2.82 0.39
N LYS A 850 -33.22 2.74 -0.27
CA LYS A 850 -32.79 3.58 -1.39
C LYS A 850 -33.21 2.95 -2.72
N ALA A 851 -34.51 2.89 -2.98
CA ALA A 851 -35.09 2.07 -4.05
C ALA A 851 -34.53 2.36 -5.46
N GLU A 852 -34.28 3.64 -5.80
CA GLU A 852 -33.72 4.02 -7.11
C GLU A 852 -32.27 3.55 -7.26
N ASP A 853 -31.44 3.80 -6.24
CA ASP A 853 -30.04 3.34 -6.21
C ASP A 853 -29.97 1.81 -6.23
N ALA A 854 -30.84 1.12 -5.47
CA ALA A 854 -30.89 -0.33 -5.44
C ALA A 854 -31.19 -0.92 -6.83
N ALA A 855 -32.15 -0.34 -7.56
CA ALA A 855 -32.47 -0.75 -8.93
C ALA A 855 -31.31 -0.46 -9.90
N HIS A 856 -30.66 0.70 -9.77
CA HIS A 856 -29.49 1.07 -10.59
C HIS A 856 -28.32 0.12 -10.37
N PHE A 857 -27.92 -0.08 -9.11
CA PHE A 857 -26.79 -0.94 -8.77
C PHE A 857 -27.07 -2.43 -9.05
N ALA A 858 -28.32 -2.89 -8.93
CA ALA A 858 -28.68 -4.23 -9.38
C ALA A 858 -28.51 -4.39 -10.90
N ALA A 859 -28.94 -3.40 -11.70
CA ALA A 859 -28.73 -3.42 -13.15
C ALA A 859 -27.25 -3.33 -13.53
N LEU A 860 -26.45 -2.58 -12.76
CA LEU A 860 -24.99 -2.51 -12.91
C LEU A 860 -24.33 -3.86 -12.60
N ALA A 861 -24.67 -4.49 -11.47
CA ALA A 861 -24.15 -5.80 -11.08
C ALA A 861 -24.43 -6.86 -12.17
N ASP A 862 -25.64 -6.86 -12.71
CA ASP A 862 -26.05 -7.70 -13.83
C ASP A 862 -25.23 -7.41 -15.11
N ARG A 863 -24.97 -6.14 -15.42
CA ARG A 863 -24.16 -5.72 -16.57
C ARG A 863 -22.73 -6.22 -16.44
N VAL A 864 -22.09 -5.97 -15.29
CA VAL A 864 -20.70 -6.35 -15.02
C VAL A 864 -20.56 -7.88 -15.01
N ARG A 865 -21.47 -8.62 -14.35
CA ARG A 865 -21.47 -10.09 -14.36
C ARG A 865 -21.56 -10.65 -15.79
N ARG A 866 -22.48 -10.13 -16.62
CA ARG A 866 -22.59 -10.55 -18.03
C ARG A 866 -21.33 -10.23 -18.82
N ALA A 867 -20.73 -9.06 -18.58
CA ALA A 867 -19.51 -8.64 -19.25
C ALA A 867 -18.33 -9.56 -18.90
N PHE A 868 -18.12 -9.82 -17.60
CA PHE A 868 -17.10 -10.73 -17.11
C PHE A 868 -17.24 -12.11 -17.74
N ARG A 869 -18.44 -12.68 -17.70
CA ARG A 869 -18.68 -14.03 -18.23
C ARG A 869 -18.41 -14.11 -19.72
N ARG A 870 -18.82 -13.11 -20.49
CA ARG A 870 -18.59 -13.07 -21.94
C ARG A 870 -17.10 -13.03 -22.28
N GLU A 871 -16.32 -12.27 -21.54
CA GLU A 871 -14.89 -12.07 -21.81
C GLU A 871 -14.03 -13.22 -21.27
N TYR A 872 -14.29 -13.64 -20.03
CA TYR A 872 -13.37 -14.50 -19.28
C TYR A 872 -13.87 -15.93 -19.08
N VAL A 873 -15.14 -16.25 -19.37
CA VAL A 873 -15.72 -17.57 -19.09
C VAL A 873 -16.21 -18.24 -20.36
N THR A 874 -15.68 -19.43 -20.64
CA THR A 874 -16.16 -20.28 -21.74
C THR A 874 -17.51 -20.91 -21.42
N GLU A 875 -18.25 -21.37 -22.44
CA GLU A 875 -19.52 -22.09 -22.24
C GLU A 875 -19.37 -23.30 -21.31
N SER A 876 -18.23 -24.01 -21.37
CA SER A 876 -17.95 -25.17 -20.51
C SER A 876 -17.50 -24.81 -19.09
N GLY A 877 -17.42 -23.53 -18.71
CA GLY A 877 -17.03 -23.09 -17.37
C GLY A 877 -15.52 -22.90 -17.14
N ARG A 878 -14.68 -23.04 -18.18
CA ARG A 878 -13.24 -22.67 -18.06
C ARG A 878 -13.09 -21.15 -18.00
N VAL A 879 -12.21 -20.70 -17.11
CA VAL A 879 -11.88 -19.28 -16.92
C VAL A 879 -10.56 -18.96 -17.62
N VAL A 880 -10.46 -17.78 -18.24
CA VAL A 880 -9.24 -17.26 -18.89
C VAL A 880 -8.06 -17.23 -17.90
N ASN A 881 -6.83 -17.39 -18.39
CA ASN A 881 -5.57 -17.65 -17.67
C ASN A 881 -5.48 -19.02 -16.95
N GLU A 882 -6.60 -19.66 -16.60
CA GLU A 882 -6.66 -20.91 -15.83
C GLU A 882 -5.77 -20.93 -14.57
N SER A 883 -5.74 -19.84 -13.81
CA SER A 883 -5.07 -19.79 -12.51
C SER A 883 -6.02 -20.15 -11.38
N THR A 884 -5.47 -20.62 -10.26
CA THR A 884 -6.23 -20.91 -9.03
C THR A 884 -6.99 -19.69 -8.53
N THR A 885 -6.38 -18.50 -8.56
CA THR A 885 -7.05 -17.23 -8.22
C THR A 885 -8.22 -16.90 -9.15
N ALA A 886 -8.08 -17.08 -10.47
CA ALA A 886 -9.17 -16.78 -11.40
C ALA A 886 -10.42 -17.64 -11.11
N TYR A 887 -10.22 -18.93 -10.84
CA TYR A 887 -11.30 -19.84 -10.46
C TYR A 887 -11.86 -19.51 -9.07
N ALA A 888 -11.00 -19.26 -8.08
CA ALA A 888 -11.43 -18.92 -6.72
C ALA A 888 -12.32 -17.67 -6.70
N LEU A 889 -11.94 -16.61 -7.41
CA LEU A 889 -12.74 -15.39 -7.56
C LEU A 889 -14.07 -15.66 -8.27
N ALA A 890 -14.05 -16.40 -9.38
CA ALA A 890 -15.27 -16.67 -10.15
C ALA A 890 -16.31 -17.49 -9.36
N ILE A 891 -15.85 -18.46 -8.57
CA ILE A 891 -16.68 -19.32 -7.72
C ILE A 891 -17.17 -18.52 -6.51
N ALA A 892 -16.25 -17.99 -5.69
CA ALA A 892 -16.59 -17.36 -4.41
C ALA A 892 -17.43 -16.08 -4.58
N PHE A 893 -17.29 -15.36 -5.70
CA PHE A 893 -18.10 -14.17 -5.97
C PHE A 893 -19.41 -14.48 -6.70
N GLY A 894 -19.75 -15.76 -6.94
CA GLY A 894 -21.02 -16.16 -7.55
C GLY A 894 -21.17 -15.70 -9.00
N ILE A 895 -20.07 -15.66 -9.75
CA ILE A 895 -20.06 -15.16 -11.13
C ILE A 895 -20.57 -16.23 -12.10
N LEU A 896 -20.27 -17.50 -11.84
CA LEU A 896 -20.62 -18.63 -12.70
C LEU A 896 -22.10 -19.02 -12.56
N ASP A 897 -22.63 -19.75 -13.54
CA ASP A 897 -23.90 -20.49 -13.37
C ASP A 897 -23.63 -21.85 -12.71
N GLU A 898 -24.67 -22.49 -12.17
CA GLU A 898 -24.55 -23.70 -11.36
C GLU A 898 -23.77 -24.84 -12.03
N ASP A 899 -24.04 -25.13 -13.31
CA ASP A 899 -23.33 -26.20 -14.05
C ASP A 899 -21.88 -25.84 -14.38
N GLN A 900 -21.60 -24.55 -14.60
CA GLN A 900 -20.27 -24.02 -14.81
C GLN A 900 -19.48 -24.01 -13.49
N ASN A 901 -20.14 -23.76 -12.37
CA ASN A 901 -19.54 -23.70 -11.05
C ASN A 901 -18.98 -25.06 -10.63
N ALA A 902 -19.73 -26.15 -10.85
CA ALA A 902 -19.24 -27.49 -10.59
C ALA A 902 -17.98 -27.82 -11.41
N LYS A 903 -18.01 -27.57 -12.73
CA LYS A 903 -16.87 -27.82 -13.63
C LYS A 903 -15.65 -26.94 -13.32
N ALA A 904 -15.89 -25.70 -12.90
CA ALA A 904 -14.85 -24.78 -12.45
C ALA A 904 -14.21 -25.26 -11.14
N GLY A 905 -15.02 -25.83 -10.23
CA GLY A 905 -14.55 -26.55 -9.06
C GLY A 905 -13.63 -27.70 -9.44
N ASP A 906 -14.10 -28.61 -10.30
CA ASP A 906 -13.31 -29.78 -10.75
C ASP A 906 -11.95 -29.33 -11.30
N ARG A 907 -11.98 -28.26 -12.12
CA ARG A 907 -10.79 -27.68 -12.71
C ARG A 907 -9.86 -27.02 -11.68
N LEU A 908 -10.40 -26.35 -10.67
CA LEU A 908 -9.62 -25.76 -9.58
C LEU A 908 -8.91 -26.85 -8.77
N ALA A 909 -9.61 -27.94 -8.41
CA ALA A 909 -9.00 -29.08 -7.73
C ALA A 909 -7.87 -29.70 -8.56
N GLU A 910 -8.08 -29.92 -9.87
CA GLU A 910 -7.03 -30.39 -10.78
C GLU A 910 -5.79 -29.49 -10.77
N LEU A 911 -5.98 -28.16 -10.78
CA LEU A 911 -4.88 -27.19 -10.77
C LEU A 911 -4.10 -27.23 -9.44
N VAL A 912 -4.80 -27.31 -8.32
CA VAL A 912 -4.18 -27.42 -6.99
C VAL A 912 -3.42 -28.73 -6.86
N ALA A 913 -4.02 -29.85 -7.26
CA ALA A 913 -3.36 -31.16 -7.25
C ALA A 913 -2.11 -31.18 -8.17
N LYS A 914 -2.21 -30.59 -9.37
CA LYS A 914 -1.07 -30.45 -10.29
C LYS A 914 0.05 -29.58 -9.71
N GLY A 915 -0.29 -28.58 -8.90
CA GLY A 915 0.65 -27.77 -8.13
C GLY A 915 1.25 -28.47 -6.92
N GLY A 916 0.92 -29.76 -6.70
CA GLY A 916 1.38 -30.52 -5.54
C GLY A 916 0.76 -30.02 -4.23
N TYR A 917 -0.45 -29.45 -4.28
CA TYR A 917 -1.15 -28.86 -3.14
C TYR A 917 -0.38 -27.71 -2.47
N LYS A 918 0.53 -27.06 -3.19
CA LYS A 918 1.19 -25.83 -2.77
C LYS A 918 0.35 -24.61 -3.12
N ILE A 919 0.54 -23.54 -2.37
CA ILE A 919 -0.13 -22.27 -2.65
C ILE A 919 0.36 -21.71 -3.98
N SER A 920 -0.58 -21.18 -4.75
CA SER A 920 -0.34 -20.57 -6.06
C SER A 920 -1.13 -19.27 -6.26
N THR A 921 -1.58 -18.70 -5.13
CA THR A 921 -2.44 -17.52 -5.04
C THR A 921 -1.75 -16.42 -4.23
N GLY A 922 -1.99 -15.16 -4.61
CA GLY A 922 -1.62 -13.97 -3.86
C GLY A 922 -2.76 -13.46 -2.96
N PHE A 923 -2.78 -12.16 -2.68
CA PHE A 923 -3.73 -11.52 -1.76
C PHE A 923 -5.18 -11.57 -2.25
N ALA A 924 -5.42 -11.64 -3.56
CA ALA A 924 -6.77 -11.69 -4.11
C ALA A 924 -7.36 -13.10 -4.07
N GLY A 925 -6.52 -14.13 -4.28
CA GLY A 925 -6.97 -15.52 -4.33
C GLY A 925 -6.93 -16.26 -2.99
N THR A 926 -5.94 -15.99 -2.14
CA THR A 926 -5.71 -16.73 -0.89
C THR A 926 -6.89 -16.70 0.08
N PRO A 927 -7.58 -15.57 0.31
CA PRO A 927 -8.75 -15.54 1.18
C PRO A 927 -9.92 -16.42 0.71
N LEU A 928 -9.90 -16.90 -0.54
CA LEU A 928 -11.05 -17.50 -1.22
C LEU A 928 -10.80 -18.93 -1.73
N VAL A 929 -9.55 -19.37 -1.86
CA VAL A 929 -9.22 -20.64 -2.54
C VAL A 929 -9.79 -21.87 -1.81
N THR A 930 -9.73 -21.89 -0.48
CA THR A 930 -10.27 -22.98 0.34
C THR A 930 -11.81 -22.97 0.33
N ASP A 931 -12.43 -21.80 0.35
CA ASP A 931 -13.88 -21.64 0.20
C ASP A 931 -14.37 -22.09 -1.19
N ALA A 932 -13.65 -21.73 -2.25
CA ALA A 932 -13.98 -22.13 -3.60
C ALA A 932 -13.95 -23.65 -3.75
N LEU A 933 -12.87 -24.31 -3.29
CA LEU A 933 -12.77 -25.78 -3.27
C LEU A 933 -13.89 -26.42 -2.44
N SER A 934 -14.09 -25.96 -1.21
CA SER A 934 -15.06 -26.56 -0.29
C SER A 934 -16.50 -26.42 -0.80
N SER A 935 -16.85 -25.24 -1.32
CA SER A 935 -18.21 -24.95 -1.82
C SER A 935 -18.56 -25.71 -3.11
N THR A 936 -17.57 -26.20 -3.86
CA THR A 936 -17.77 -27.05 -5.05
C THR A 936 -17.60 -28.54 -4.77
N GLY A 937 -17.48 -28.95 -3.50
CA GLY A 937 -17.42 -30.35 -3.10
C GLY A 937 -16.01 -30.96 -3.12
N HIS A 938 -14.96 -30.14 -3.03
CA HIS A 938 -13.55 -30.54 -3.08
C HIS A 938 -12.86 -30.24 -1.75
N LEU A 939 -13.52 -30.66 -0.68
CA LEU A 939 -13.10 -30.42 0.69
C LEU A 939 -11.75 -31.09 0.99
N ASP A 940 -11.51 -32.28 0.43
CA ASP A 940 -10.26 -33.02 0.61
C ASP A 940 -9.07 -32.25 0.04
N GLU A 941 -9.21 -31.67 -1.15
CA GLU A 941 -8.19 -30.81 -1.77
C GLU A 941 -7.95 -29.53 -0.96
N ALA A 942 -9.00 -28.93 -0.38
CA ALA A 942 -8.85 -27.79 0.51
C ALA A 942 -8.03 -28.14 1.77
N TYR A 943 -8.28 -29.31 2.36
CA TYR A 943 -7.48 -29.80 3.49
C TYR A 943 -6.06 -30.17 3.07
N LEU A 944 -5.85 -30.77 1.91
CA LEU A 944 -4.49 -31.08 1.42
C LEU A 944 -3.68 -29.79 1.21
N LEU A 945 -4.29 -28.73 0.70
CA LEU A 945 -3.70 -27.40 0.58
C LEU A 945 -3.39 -26.77 1.95
N LEU A 946 -4.29 -26.90 2.92
CA LEU A 946 -4.06 -26.43 4.29
C LEU A 946 -2.91 -27.17 4.96
N MET A 947 -2.85 -28.49 4.81
CA MET A 947 -1.93 -29.36 5.54
C MET A 947 -0.55 -29.49 4.87
N GLU A 948 -0.35 -28.83 3.72
CA GLU A 948 0.96 -28.72 3.07
C GLU A 948 1.95 -27.95 3.96
N LYS A 949 3.20 -28.43 4.02
CA LYS A 949 4.26 -27.97 4.92
C LYS A 949 5.47 -27.41 4.18
N GLU A 950 5.62 -27.70 2.89
CA GLU A 950 6.70 -27.16 2.08
C GLU A 950 6.36 -25.77 1.54
N CYS A 951 7.38 -24.96 1.29
CA CYS A 951 7.21 -23.66 0.66
C CYS A 951 6.76 -23.80 -0.81
N PRO A 952 5.79 -23.01 -1.29
CA PRO A 952 4.89 -22.11 -0.55
C PRO A 952 3.64 -22.83 0.02
N SER A 953 3.33 -22.63 1.31
CA SER A 953 2.11 -23.16 1.94
C SER A 953 1.72 -22.41 3.22
N PHE A 954 0.52 -22.68 3.75
CA PHE A 954 0.04 -22.11 5.01
C PHE A 954 0.88 -22.56 6.22
N LEU A 955 1.27 -23.83 6.28
CA LEU A 955 2.01 -24.37 7.43
C LEU A 955 3.52 -24.25 7.27
N TYR A 956 4.06 -23.96 6.08
CA TYR A 956 5.49 -23.75 5.90
C TYR A 956 6.06 -22.71 6.90
N PRO A 957 5.53 -21.48 7.02
CA PRO A 957 5.98 -20.53 8.03
C PRO A 957 5.94 -21.10 9.45
N VAL A 958 4.87 -21.84 9.79
CA VAL A 958 4.71 -22.45 11.11
C VAL A 958 5.81 -23.49 11.38
N THR A 959 6.14 -24.33 10.39
CA THR A 959 7.24 -25.31 10.51
C THR A 959 8.62 -24.65 10.61
N MET A 960 8.76 -23.43 10.09
CA MET A 960 9.96 -22.59 10.20
C MET A 960 10.01 -21.79 11.51
N GLY A 961 9.05 -21.98 12.43
CA GLY A 961 9.03 -21.32 13.73
C GLY A 961 8.36 -19.94 13.73
N ALA A 962 7.57 -19.61 12.71
CA ALA A 962 6.79 -18.38 12.68
C ALA A 962 5.84 -18.27 13.86
N THR A 963 5.74 -17.07 14.42
CA THR A 963 4.82 -16.73 15.52
C THR A 963 3.75 -15.72 15.10
N THR A 964 3.80 -15.31 13.84
CA THR A 964 2.96 -14.33 13.15
C THR A 964 2.82 -14.79 11.69
N ILE A 965 1.86 -14.24 10.95
CA ILE A 965 1.72 -14.47 9.51
C ILE A 965 2.76 -13.62 8.77
N TRP A 966 3.38 -14.18 7.74
CA TRP A 966 4.38 -13.48 6.94
C TRP A 966 3.74 -12.76 5.74
N GLU A 967 4.40 -11.70 5.25
CA GLU A 967 3.97 -10.97 4.05
C GLU A 967 4.04 -11.85 2.79
N ARG A 968 5.14 -12.58 2.63
CA ARG A 968 5.37 -13.51 1.53
C ARG A 968 5.30 -14.93 2.04
N TRP A 969 4.86 -15.84 1.17
CA TRP A 969 4.92 -17.28 1.43
C TRP A 969 6.35 -17.77 1.71
N ASP A 970 7.34 -17.09 1.13
CA ASP A 970 8.76 -17.38 1.19
C ASP A 970 9.55 -16.25 1.86
N SER A 971 8.95 -15.50 2.80
CA SER A 971 9.67 -14.41 3.50
C SER A 971 10.98 -14.91 4.13
N ILE A 972 10.95 -16.10 4.72
CA ILE A 972 12.14 -16.92 4.95
C ILE A 972 12.16 -18.03 3.90
N LEU A 973 13.29 -18.22 3.23
CA LEU A 973 13.52 -19.25 2.24
C LEU A 973 13.80 -20.62 2.89
N PRO A 974 13.68 -21.75 2.16
CA PRO A 974 13.94 -23.08 2.70
C PRO A 974 15.35 -23.29 3.29
N ASP A 975 16.32 -22.46 2.92
CA ASP A 975 17.67 -22.47 3.46
C ASP A 975 17.85 -21.63 4.74
N GLY A 976 16.78 -20.99 5.22
CA GLY A 976 16.75 -20.14 6.41
C GLY A 976 17.11 -18.67 6.15
N THR A 977 17.50 -18.29 4.93
CA THR A 977 17.79 -16.89 4.59
C THR A 977 16.52 -16.10 4.32
N LEU A 978 16.57 -14.78 4.49
CA LEU A 978 15.46 -13.91 4.12
C LEU A 978 15.34 -13.71 2.61
N ASN A 979 14.11 -13.53 2.15
CA ASN A 979 13.85 -13.08 0.79
C ASN A 979 14.45 -11.67 0.57
N ALA A 980 15.41 -11.56 -0.35
CA ALA A 980 16.25 -10.37 -0.54
C ALA A 980 15.58 -9.21 -1.32
N THR A 981 14.27 -9.25 -1.55
CA THR A 981 13.57 -8.18 -2.30
C THR A 981 13.49 -6.85 -1.55
N GLY A 982 13.74 -6.87 -0.24
CA GLY A 982 13.57 -5.70 0.63
C GLY A 982 12.11 -5.39 0.96
N MET A 983 11.15 -6.13 0.43
CA MET A 983 9.73 -6.07 0.81
C MET A 983 9.37 -7.44 1.41
N THR A 984 9.90 -7.64 2.62
CA THR A 984 9.88 -8.90 3.34
C THR A 984 9.59 -8.62 4.81
N SER A 985 8.31 -8.67 5.19
CA SER A 985 7.88 -8.65 6.59
C SER A 985 7.54 -10.06 7.09
N LEU A 986 7.83 -10.31 8.37
CA LEU A 986 7.41 -11.51 9.09
C LEU A 986 6.15 -11.28 9.94
N ASN A 987 5.47 -10.15 9.78
CA ASN A 987 4.24 -9.84 10.51
C ASN A 987 3.25 -9.03 9.67
N HIS A 988 2.45 -9.76 8.88
CA HIS A 988 1.46 -9.20 7.96
C HIS A 988 0.20 -10.07 7.96
N TYR A 989 -0.95 -9.54 8.32
CA TYR A 989 -2.15 -10.37 8.53
C TYR A 989 -2.86 -10.86 7.27
N ALA A 990 -2.58 -10.31 6.07
CA ALA A 990 -3.40 -10.53 4.87
C ALA A 990 -3.55 -12.03 4.50
N LEU A 991 -2.45 -12.79 4.53
CA LEU A 991 -2.46 -14.23 4.25
C LEU A 991 -3.08 -15.07 5.39
N GLY A 992 -3.32 -14.47 6.54
CA GLY A 992 -4.05 -15.05 7.67
C GLY A 992 -5.56 -15.10 7.46
N ALA A 993 -6.07 -14.58 6.33
CA ALA A 993 -7.49 -14.59 5.98
C ALA A 993 -8.10 -16.01 5.92
N VAL A 994 -7.28 -17.05 5.72
CA VAL A 994 -7.71 -18.46 5.79
C VAL A 994 -8.34 -18.84 7.13
N ALA A 995 -8.06 -18.10 8.21
CA ALA A 995 -8.66 -18.34 9.52
C ALA A 995 -10.19 -18.28 9.52
N ASP A 996 -10.82 -17.41 8.70
CA ASP A 996 -12.27 -17.38 8.56
C ASP A 996 -12.82 -18.73 8.01
N TRP A 997 -12.10 -19.37 7.09
CA TRP A 997 -12.45 -20.73 6.62
C TRP A 997 -12.30 -21.77 7.74
N LEU A 998 -11.26 -21.65 8.58
CA LEU A 998 -11.09 -22.51 9.76
C LEU A 998 -12.29 -22.38 10.71
N HIS A 999 -12.75 -21.15 10.99
CA HIS A 999 -13.90 -20.92 11.87
C HIS A 999 -15.20 -21.51 11.31
N ARG A 1000 -15.47 -21.25 10.02
CA ARG A 1000 -16.74 -21.60 9.37
C ARG A 1000 -16.85 -23.05 8.92
N ILE A 1001 -15.76 -23.64 8.42
CA ILE A 1001 -15.78 -24.94 7.76
C ILE A 1001 -15.21 -26.02 8.67
N VAL A 1002 -14.02 -25.80 9.23
CA VAL A 1002 -13.41 -26.77 10.15
C VAL A 1002 -14.13 -26.77 11.49
N GLY A 1003 -14.29 -25.60 12.10
CA GLY A 1003 -15.05 -25.42 13.34
C GLY A 1003 -16.57 -25.53 13.14
N GLY A 1004 -17.04 -25.19 11.93
CA GLY A 1004 -18.44 -25.36 11.56
C GLY A 1004 -19.37 -24.23 11.98
N LEU A 1005 -18.88 -23.12 12.52
CA LEU A 1005 -19.73 -22.03 13.01
C LEU A 1005 -19.95 -20.97 11.91
N GLN A 1006 -21.16 -20.93 11.35
CA GLN A 1006 -21.49 -20.09 10.20
C GLN A 1006 -22.64 -19.13 10.51
N ARG A 1007 -22.49 -17.90 10.02
CA ARG A 1007 -23.56 -16.92 10.01
C ARG A 1007 -24.52 -17.17 8.83
N MET A 1008 -25.82 -17.28 9.10
CA MET A 1008 -26.86 -17.31 8.04
C MET A 1008 -27.55 -15.97 7.83
N GLU A 1009 -27.68 -15.17 8.88
CA GLU A 1009 -28.26 -13.82 8.83
C GLU A 1009 -27.33 -12.82 9.53
N PRO A 1010 -27.30 -11.55 9.09
CA PRO A 1010 -26.46 -10.51 9.71
C PRO A 1010 -26.62 -10.45 11.23
N GLY A 1011 -25.51 -10.35 11.97
CA GLY A 1011 -25.51 -10.33 13.43
C GLY A 1011 -25.63 -11.70 14.10
N TYR A 1012 -25.49 -12.81 13.37
CA TYR A 1012 -25.73 -14.17 13.89
C TYR A 1012 -27.15 -14.41 14.42
N ARG A 1013 -28.14 -13.66 13.93
CA ARG A 1013 -29.57 -13.89 14.28
C ARG A 1013 -30.02 -15.31 13.96
N ARG A 1014 -29.50 -15.84 12.86
CA ARG A 1014 -29.59 -17.26 12.49
C ARG A 1014 -28.19 -17.80 12.25
N ILE A 1015 -27.93 -18.96 12.84
CA ILE A 1015 -26.64 -19.63 12.86
C ILE A 1015 -26.77 -20.96 12.13
N ARG A 1016 -25.75 -21.35 11.37
CA ARG A 1016 -25.61 -22.71 10.85
C ARG A 1016 -24.40 -23.33 11.53
N ILE A 1017 -24.62 -24.48 12.13
CA ILE A 1017 -23.57 -25.30 12.74
C ILE A 1017 -23.39 -26.49 11.81
N ALA A 1018 -22.31 -26.48 11.03
CA ALA A 1018 -22.01 -27.52 10.06
C ALA A 1018 -20.50 -27.79 10.00
N PRO A 1019 -19.91 -28.41 11.04
CA PRO A 1019 -18.53 -28.84 11.00
C PRO A 1019 -18.29 -29.81 9.84
N GLN A 1020 -17.13 -29.71 9.20
CA GLN A 1020 -16.75 -30.61 8.11
C GLN A 1020 -15.40 -31.25 8.41
N PRO A 1021 -15.35 -32.32 9.24
CA PRO A 1021 -14.12 -33.03 9.57
C PRO A 1021 -13.39 -33.54 8.33
N GLY A 1022 -12.07 -33.38 8.29
CA GLY A 1022 -11.22 -33.82 7.18
C GLY A 1022 -9.74 -33.57 7.46
N GLY A 1023 -8.86 -33.84 6.49
CA GLY A 1023 -7.43 -33.56 6.59
C GLY A 1023 -6.68 -34.31 7.70
N GLY A 1024 -7.26 -35.40 8.23
CA GLY A 1024 -6.71 -36.12 9.38
C GLY A 1024 -7.01 -35.49 10.74
N LEU A 1025 -7.76 -34.38 10.79
CA LEU A 1025 -8.20 -33.79 12.04
C LEU A 1025 -9.22 -34.70 12.73
N THR A 1026 -9.00 -34.91 14.02
CA THR A 1026 -9.86 -35.73 14.89
C THR A 1026 -10.68 -34.89 15.86
N SER A 1027 -10.34 -33.62 16.06
CA SER A 1027 -11.17 -32.67 16.78
C SER A 1027 -10.95 -31.24 16.31
N ALA A 1028 -11.97 -30.40 16.52
CA ALA A 1028 -11.81 -28.95 16.51
C ALA A 1028 -12.82 -28.30 17.47
N HIS A 1029 -12.40 -27.16 18.02
CA HIS A 1029 -13.21 -26.29 18.86
C HIS A 1029 -13.20 -24.89 18.24
N VAL A 1030 -14.37 -24.29 18.11
CA VAL A 1030 -14.55 -22.90 17.70
C VAL A 1030 -15.52 -22.23 18.64
N ALA A 1031 -15.21 -20.99 19.01
CA ALA A 1031 -16.09 -20.21 19.85
C ALA A 1031 -16.09 -18.75 19.44
N HIS A 1032 -17.25 -18.11 19.54
CA HIS A 1032 -17.45 -16.75 19.10
C HIS A 1032 -18.46 -16.00 19.98
N ASP A 1033 -18.05 -14.86 20.52
CA ASP A 1033 -18.88 -13.96 21.30
C ASP A 1033 -19.62 -13.02 20.33
N THR A 1034 -20.76 -13.48 19.83
CA THR A 1034 -21.62 -12.69 18.93
C THR A 1034 -22.26 -11.51 19.68
N VAL A 1035 -22.94 -10.61 18.94
CA VAL A 1035 -23.81 -9.57 19.54
C VAL A 1035 -24.97 -10.13 20.38
N HIS A 1036 -25.26 -11.43 20.27
CA HIS A 1036 -26.28 -12.14 21.05
C HIS A 1036 -25.69 -12.95 22.22
N GLY A 1037 -24.37 -13.04 22.34
CA GLY A 1037 -23.64 -13.85 23.32
C GLY A 1037 -22.84 -14.98 22.68
N ARG A 1038 -22.29 -15.86 23.53
CA ARG A 1038 -21.41 -16.96 23.12
C ARG A 1038 -22.12 -17.97 22.23
N ALA A 1039 -21.58 -18.21 21.05
CA ALA A 1039 -21.86 -19.36 20.21
C ALA A 1039 -20.60 -20.25 20.15
N GLU A 1040 -20.76 -21.56 20.33
CA GLU A 1040 -19.63 -22.47 20.48
C GLU A 1040 -19.92 -23.82 19.84
N VAL A 1041 -18.91 -24.41 19.21
CA VAL A 1041 -18.97 -25.73 18.59
C VAL A 1041 -17.69 -26.50 18.94
N ASP A 1042 -17.86 -27.65 19.56
CA ASP A 1042 -16.79 -28.60 19.88
C ASP A 1042 -17.15 -29.94 19.22
N TRP A 1043 -16.29 -30.44 18.34
CA TRP A 1043 -16.48 -31.78 17.79
C TRP A 1043 -15.22 -32.61 17.95
N ARG A 1044 -15.40 -33.91 18.16
CA ARG A 1044 -14.30 -34.89 18.22
C ARG A 1044 -14.73 -36.27 17.74
N ILE A 1045 -13.78 -36.99 17.16
CA ILE A 1045 -13.90 -38.37 16.69
C ILE A 1045 -13.05 -39.25 17.60
N GLU A 1046 -13.70 -40.12 18.38
CA GLU A 1046 -13.03 -41.02 19.33
C GLU A 1046 -13.68 -42.40 19.26
N ASP A 1047 -12.86 -43.47 19.24
CA ASP A 1047 -13.33 -44.87 19.25
C ASP A 1047 -14.40 -45.22 18.19
N GLY A 1048 -14.35 -44.58 17.02
CA GLY A 1048 -15.32 -44.78 15.94
C GLY A 1048 -16.67 -44.09 16.16
N GLU A 1049 -16.77 -43.19 17.13
CA GLU A 1049 -17.93 -42.35 17.40
C GLU A 1049 -17.62 -40.87 17.13
N MET A 1050 -18.65 -40.13 16.73
CA MET A 1050 -18.63 -38.68 16.65
C MET A 1050 -19.29 -38.10 17.90
N PHE A 1051 -18.64 -37.08 18.48
CA PHE A 1051 -19.18 -36.23 19.53
C PHE A 1051 -19.28 -34.80 18.99
N LEU A 1052 -20.42 -34.16 19.23
CA LEU A 1052 -20.67 -32.76 18.87
C LEU A 1052 -21.35 -32.07 20.04
N ASP A 1053 -20.68 -31.11 20.65
CA ASP A 1053 -21.20 -30.24 21.71
C ASP A 1053 -21.35 -28.82 21.16
N VAL A 1054 -22.51 -28.20 21.38
CA VAL A 1054 -22.86 -26.89 20.79
C VAL A 1054 -23.49 -25.99 21.83
N THR A 1055 -23.08 -24.72 21.86
CA THR A 1055 -23.79 -23.66 22.59
C THR A 1055 -24.38 -22.64 21.61
N ILE A 1056 -25.68 -22.36 21.75
CA ILE A 1056 -26.41 -21.39 20.94
C ILE A 1056 -26.90 -20.24 21.85
N PRO A 1057 -26.57 -18.97 21.53
CA PRO A 1057 -26.93 -17.83 22.37
C PRO A 1057 -28.44 -17.54 22.35
N GLU A 1058 -28.93 -16.93 23.43
CA GLU A 1058 -30.33 -16.50 23.58
C GLU A 1058 -30.75 -15.54 22.47
N GLY A 1059 -32.02 -15.62 22.05
CA GLY A 1059 -32.57 -14.77 20.99
C GLY A 1059 -32.14 -15.12 19.56
N THR A 1060 -31.40 -16.21 19.37
CA THR A 1060 -31.01 -16.72 18.05
C THR A 1060 -31.71 -18.06 17.74
N SER A 1061 -31.55 -18.55 16.51
CA SER A 1061 -31.92 -19.93 16.14
C SER A 1061 -30.80 -20.55 15.34
N ALA A 1062 -30.64 -21.87 15.44
CA ALA A 1062 -29.60 -22.56 14.68
C ALA A 1062 -30.12 -23.75 13.88
N GLU A 1063 -29.54 -23.94 12.70
CA GLU A 1063 -29.61 -25.17 11.94
C GLU A 1063 -28.33 -25.97 12.18
N VAL A 1064 -28.46 -27.20 12.66
CA VAL A 1064 -27.33 -28.09 12.98
C VAL A 1064 -27.27 -29.22 11.96
N VAL A 1065 -26.16 -29.32 11.25
CA VAL A 1065 -25.85 -30.41 10.32
C VAL A 1065 -24.91 -31.37 11.03
N LEU A 1066 -25.37 -32.59 11.29
CA LEU A 1066 -24.56 -33.57 12.02
C LEU A 1066 -23.43 -34.10 11.14
N PRO A 1067 -22.15 -33.84 11.49
CA PRO A 1067 -21.01 -34.17 10.64
C PRO A 1067 -20.86 -35.68 10.45
N LEU A 1068 -20.62 -36.14 9.21
CA LEU A 1068 -20.41 -37.56 8.89
C LEU A 1068 -21.57 -38.50 9.30
N HIS A 1069 -22.76 -37.95 9.61
CA HIS A 1069 -23.89 -38.77 10.02
C HIS A 1069 -24.41 -39.60 8.83
N PRO A 1070 -24.60 -40.94 8.94
CA PRO A 1070 -24.94 -41.81 7.80
C PRO A 1070 -26.18 -41.41 7.00
N ALA A 1071 -27.15 -40.79 7.68
CA ALA A 1071 -28.40 -40.32 7.07
C ALA A 1071 -28.39 -38.84 6.65
N GLY A 1072 -27.27 -38.12 6.80
CA GLY A 1072 -27.16 -36.69 6.48
C GLY A 1072 -28.14 -35.82 7.26
N VAL A 1073 -28.18 -35.99 8.58
CA VAL A 1073 -29.20 -35.37 9.44
C VAL A 1073 -28.98 -33.86 9.58
N VAL A 1074 -30.07 -33.11 9.43
CA VAL A 1074 -30.15 -31.66 9.67
C VAL A 1074 -31.28 -31.40 10.67
N GLU A 1075 -30.97 -30.70 11.75
CA GLU A 1075 -31.90 -30.40 12.85
C GLU A 1075 -32.01 -28.90 13.10
N GLN A 1076 -33.15 -28.47 13.64
CA GLN A 1076 -33.31 -27.12 14.17
C GLN A 1076 -33.07 -27.15 15.67
N ALA A 1077 -32.19 -26.29 16.16
CA ALA A 1077 -31.84 -26.18 17.58
C ALA A 1077 -32.22 -24.80 18.12
N ALA A 1078 -32.87 -24.80 19.30
CA ALA A 1078 -33.19 -23.60 20.05
C ALA A 1078 -31.95 -23.10 20.83
N PRO A 1079 -31.97 -21.89 21.41
CA PRO A 1079 -30.92 -21.45 22.33
C PRO A 1079 -30.65 -22.43 23.47
N GLY A 1080 -29.39 -22.49 23.94
CA GLY A 1080 -28.92 -23.38 24.99
C GLY A 1080 -27.79 -24.30 24.55
N SER A 1081 -27.46 -25.28 25.40
CA SER A 1081 -26.43 -26.28 25.14
C SER A 1081 -27.04 -27.58 24.61
N HIS A 1082 -26.45 -28.13 23.55
CA HIS A 1082 -26.89 -29.35 22.88
C HIS A 1082 -25.70 -30.28 22.67
N SER A 1083 -25.93 -31.60 22.76
CA SER A 1083 -24.90 -32.61 22.58
C SER A 1083 -25.44 -33.77 21.74
N TRP A 1084 -24.66 -34.19 20.74
CA TRP A 1084 -24.93 -35.38 19.94
C TRP A 1084 -23.78 -36.37 20.07
N ARG A 1085 -24.13 -37.66 20.06
CA ARG A 1085 -23.20 -38.78 20.00
C ARG A 1085 -23.76 -39.85 19.10
N TYR A 1086 -22.96 -40.32 18.14
CA TYR A 1086 -23.36 -41.41 17.25
C TYR A 1086 -22.15 -42.15 16.70
N ALA A 1087 -22.35 -43.43 16.41
CA ALA A 1087 -21.35 -44.23 15.71
C ALA A 1087 -21.16 -43.70 14.28
N LEU A 1088 -19.90 -43.56 13.88
CA LEU A 1088 -19.55 -43.33 12.50
C LEU A 1088 -19.75 -44.64 11.70
N PRO A 1089 -20.10 -44.56 10.41
CA PRO A 1089 -20.07 -45.73 9.56
C PRO A 1089 -18.64 -46.31 9.57
N GLU A 1090 -18.52 -47.65 9.59
CA GLU A 1090 -17.23 -48.30 9.33
C GLU A 1090 -16.66 -47.71 8.03
N GLN A 1091 -15.48 -47.11 8.10
CA GLN A 1091 -14.82 -46.63 6.90
C GLN A 1091 -14.63 -47.82 5.96
N PRO A 1092 -15.02 -47.73 4.68
CA PRO A 1092 -14.75 -48.79 3.73
C PRO A 1092 -13.24 -49.09 3.76
N GLU A 1093 -12.87 -50.37 3.81
CA GLU A 1093 -11.46 -50.78 3.72
C GLU A 1093 -10.85 -50.11 2.49
N ARG A 1094 -9.84 -49.27 2.70
CA ARG A 1094 -9.09 -48.64 1.61
C ARG A 1094 -8.57 -49.76 0.71
N PRO A 1095 -8.72 -49.65 -0.62
CA PRO A 1095 -8.23 -50.68 -1.53
C PRO A 1095 -6.73 -50.93 -1.31
N GLU A 1096 -6.31 -52.20 -1.26
CA GLU A 1096 -4.88 -52.52 -1.25
C GLU A 1096 -4.27 -52.13 -2.61
N TYR A 1097 -3.41 -51.12 -2.59
CA TYR A 1097 -2.67 -50.71 -3.78
C TYR A 1097 -1.32 -51.44 -3.87
N SER A 1098 -0.92 -51.74 -5.10
CA SER A 1098 0.36 -52.36 -5.42
C SER A 1098 1.08 -51.60 -6.54
N MET A 1099 2.36 -51.91 -6.76
CA MET A 1099 3.16 -51.32 -7.85
C MET A 1099 2.59 -51.59 -9.26
N ASP A 1100 1.63 -52.51 -9.39
CA ASP A 1100 0.93 -52.85 -10.63
C ASP A 1100 -0.44 -52.17 -10.77
N THR A 1101 -0.85 -51.40 -9.76
CA THR A 1101 -2.10 -50.63 -9.82
C THR A 1101 -1.98 -49.54 -10.88
N PRO A 1102 -2.99 -49.34 -11.75
CA PRO A 1102 -2.98 -48.27 -12.74
C PRO A 1102 -2.82 -46.91 -12.06
N LEU A 1103 -2.00 -46.03 -12.65
CA LEU A 1103 -1.75 -44.68 -12.13
C LEU A 1103 -3.05 -43.88 -12.00
N LYS A 1104 -4.03 -44.10 -12.88
CA LYS A 1104 -5.35 -43.46 -12.75
C LYS A 1104 -6.04 -43.86 -11.44
N THR A 1105 -6.03 -45.14 -11.11
CA THR A 1105 -6.66 -45.64 -9.87
C THR A 1105 -5.92 -45.16 -8.63
N LEU A 1106 -4.60 -44.98 -8.72
CA LEU A 1106 -3.82 -44.36 -7.65
C LEU A 1106 -4.10 -42.85 -7.55
N ALA A 1107 -4.36 -42.17 -8.67
CA ALA A 1107 -4.69 -40.75 -8.74
C ALA A 1107 -6.10 -40.43 -8.22
N ASP A 1108 -7.03 -41.38 -8.34
CA ASP A 1108 -8.38 -41.28 -7.77
C ASP A 1108 -8.38 -41.31 -6.22
N ASP A 1109 -7.24 -41.63 -5.59
CA ASP A 1109 -7.01 -41.55 -4.14
C ASP A 1109 -6.01 -40.43 -3.82
N PRO A 1110 -6.47 -39.22 -3.46
CA PRO A 1110 -5.62 -38.03 -3.35
C PRO A 1110 -4.45 -38.19 -2.38
N GLN A 1111 -4.63 -38.94 -1.29
CA GLN A 1111 -3.59 -39.18 -0.29
C GLN A 1111 -2.49 -40.10 -0.81
N VAL A 1112 -2.85 -41.21 -1.47
CA VAL A 1112 -1.85 -42.10 -2.10
C VAL A 1112 -1.18 -41.38 -3.27
N TRP A 1113 -1.95 -40.64 -4.05
CA TRP A 1113 -1.42 -39.89 -5.18
C TRP A 1113 -0.39 -38.85 -4.74
N ARG A 1114 -0.65 -38.15 -3.63
CA ARG A 1114 0.30 -37.22 -3.01
C ARG A 1114 1.59 -37.93 -2.62
N ALA A 1115 1.52 -39.02 -1.86
CA ALA A 1115 2.70 -39.77 -1.44
C ALA A 1115 3.53 -40.29 -2.63
N ILE A 1116 2.87 -40.75 -3.70
CA ILE A 1116 3.53 -41.14 -4.95
C ILE A 1116 4.19 -39.93 -5.62
N THR A 1117 3.47 -38.81 -5.71
CA THR A 1117 3.97 -37.60 -6.37
C THR A 1117 5.17 -37.01 -5.63
N GLU A 1118 5.18 -37.03 -4.29
CA GLU A 1118 6.30 -36.62 -3.45
C GLU A 1118 7.56 -37.47 -3.69
N VAL A 1119 7.40 -38.81 -3.69
CA VAL A 1119 8.50 -39.73 -4.05
C VAL A 1119 8.99 -39.42 -5.46
N PHE A 1120 8.09 -39.20 -6.42
CA PHE A 1120 8.49 -38.88 -7.79
C PHE A 1120 9.25 -37.53 -7.89
N GLN A 1121 8.76 -36.47 -7.25
CA GLN A 1121 9.40 -35.16 -7.25
C GLN A 1121 10.77 -35.16 -6.56
N THR A 1122 10.94 -35.98 -5.51
CA THR A 1122 12.22 -36.12 -4.81
C THR A 1122 13.34 -36.60 -5.75
N HIS A 1123 13.01 -37.53 -6.66
CA HIS A 1123 13.98 -38.06 -7.62
C HIS A 1123 14.01 -37.30 -8.95
N PHE A 1124 12.91 -36.64 -9.32
CA PHE A 1124 12.73 -35.92 -10.59
C PHE A 1124 12.14 -34.52 -10.38
N PRO A 1125 12.85 -33.60 -9.71
CA PRO A 1125 12.33 -32.29 -9.37
C PRO A 1125 11.96 -31.49 -10.62
N GLY A 1126 10.74 -30.93 -10.62
CA GLY A 1126 10.22 -30.09 -11.71
C GLY A 1126 9.59 -30.86 -12.87
N ILE A 1127 9.50 -32.18 -12.81
CA ILE A 1127 8.79 -33.01 -13.79
C ILE A 1127 7.43 -33.40 -13.20
N PRO A 1128 6.30 -32.90 -13.70
CA PRO A 1128 4.98 -33.24 -13.16
C PRO A 1128 4.60 -34.69 -13.49
N LEU A 1129 3.96 -35.37 -12.54
CA LEU A 1129 3.35 -36.69 -12.74
C LEU A 1129 1.84 -36.50 -12.89
N ASP A 1130 1.28 -36.93 -14.03
CA ASP A 1130 -0.16 -36.90 -14.28
C ASP A 1130 -0.66 -38.33 -14.49
N GLY A 1131 -1.30 -38.88 -13.46
CA GLY A 1131 -1.86 -40.22 -13.46
C GLY A 1131 -3.13 -40.35 -14.29
N THR A 1132 -3.69 -39.25 -14.77
CA THR A 1132 -4.92 -39.22 -15.56
C THR A 1132 -4.68 -39.00 -17.06
N ALA A 1133 -3.46 -38.59 -17.44
CA ALA A 1133 -3.09 -38.36 -18.82
C ALA A 1133 -3.37 -39.60 -19.70
N PRO A 1134 -3.95 -39.46 -20.91
CA PRO A 1134 -4.39 -40.61 -21.73
C PRO A 1134 -3.32 -41.67 -22.01
N GLY A 1135 -2.03 -41.29 -22.01
CA GLY A 1135 -0.90 -42.22 -22.16
C GLY A 1135 -0.43 -42.88 -20.86
N ALA A 1136 -0.61 -42.23 -19.71
CA ALA A 1136 -0.12 -42.69 -18.41
C ALA A 1136 -1.21 -43.38 -17.56
N ALA A 1137 -2.49 -43.09 -17.81
CA ALA A 1137 -3.63 -43.58 -17.02
C ALA A 1137 -3.70 -45.10 -16.88
N GLY A 1138 -3.28 -45.83 -17.92
CA GLY A 1138 -3.22 -47.30 -17.90
C GLY A 1138 -1.86 -47.88 -17.47
N MET A 1139 -0.83 -47.06 -17.26
CA MET A 1139 0.47 -47.51 -16.78
C MET A 1139 0.42 -47.75 -15.28
N SER A 1140 1.25 -48.67 -14.77
CA SER A 1140 1.50 -48.81 -13.33
C SER A 1140 2.85 -48.21 -12.95
N LEU A 1141 3.13 -48.06 -11.65
CA LEU A 1141 4.44 -47.61 -11.18
C LEU A 1141 5.59 -48.52 -11.66
N ASN A 1142 5.36 -49.84 -11.72
CA ASN A 1142 6.31 -50.79 -12.30
C ASN A 1142 6.59 -50.52 -13.79
N VAL A 1143 5.55 -50.21 -14.57
CA VAL A 1143 5.70 -49.87 -16.00
C VAL A 1143 6.41 -48.54 -16.15
N MET A 1144 6.06 -47.54 -15.34
CA MET A 1144 6.69 -46.22 -15.34
C MET A 1144 8.20 -46.30 -15.06
N LEU A 1145 8.62 -47.11 -14.07
CA LEU A 1145 10.03 -47.32 -13.75
C LEU A 1145 10.87 -47.88 -14.91
N GLN A 1146 10.26 -48.63 -15.84
CA GLN A 1146 10.95 -49.15 -17.03
C GLN A 1146 11.28 -48.06 -18.05
N TYR A 1147 10.52 -46.96 -18.05
CA TYR A 1147 10.72 -45.82 -18.96
C TYR A 1147 11.70 -44.78 -18.43
N ILE A 1148 12.23 -44.96 -17.21
CA ILE A 1148 13.14 -44.01 -16.55
C ILE A 1148 14.57 -44.59 -16.61
N PRO A 1149 15.43 -44.14 -17.56
CA PRO A 1149 16.79 -44.66 -17.70
C PRO A 1149 17.63 -44.22 -16.49
N GLY A 1150 18.19 -45.19 -15.76
CA GLY A 1150 19.06 -44.90 -14.60
C GLY A 1150 18.31 -44.58 -13.30
N ALA A 1151 17.05 -45.02 -13.16
CA ALA A 1151 16.28 -44.88 -11.93
C ALA A 1151 17.07 -45.38 -10.70
N PRO A 1152 17.13 -44.60 -9.60
CA PRO A 1152 17.83 -45.00 -8.38
C PRO A 1152 17.29 -46.32 -7.81
N PRO A 1153 18.14 -47.22 -7.30
CA PRO A 1153 17.69 -48.51 -6.76
C PRO A 1153 16.65 -48.39 -5.63
N THR A 1154 16.63 -47.27 -4.91
CA THR A 1154 15.74 -47.01 -3.77
C THR A 1154 14.34 -46.55 -4.18
N LEU A 1155 14.17 -46.03 -5.40
CA LEU A 1155 12.92 -45.42 -5.87
C LEU A 1155 11.74 -46.41 -5.85
N ALA A 1156 11.96 -47.67 -6.24
CA ALA A 1156 10.94 -48.71 -6.20
C ALA A 1156 10.50 -49.06 -4.77
N ASP A 1157 11.42 -49.00 -3.79
CA ASP A 1157 11.11 -49.26 -2.39
C ASP A 1157 10.37 -48.08 -1.74
N GLU A 1158 10.68 -46.86 -2.16
CA GLU A 1158 9.98 -45.65 -1.75
C GLU A 1158 8.54 -45.62 -2.27
N PHE A 1159 8.31 -45.97 -3.53
CA PHE A 1159 6.95 -46.14 -4.05
C PHE A 1159 6.16 -47.24 -3.32
N ARG A 1160 6.79 -48.38 -3.01
CA ARG A 1160 6.12 -49.43 -2.22
C ARG A 1160 5.69 -48.92 -0.85
N ARG A 1161 6.49 -48.05 -0.21
CA ARG A 1161 6.12 -47.41 1.06
C ARG A 1161 4.97 -46.43 0.87
N ALA A 1162 5.02 -45.57 -0.15
CA ALA A 1162 3.97 -44.60 -0.46
C ALA A 1162 2.60 -45.23 -0.74
N LEU A 1163 2.56 -46.48 -1.21
CA LEU A 1163 1.32 -47.25 -1.43
C LEU A 1163 0.70 -47.80 -0.14
N THR A 1164 1.41 -47.79 0.99
CA THR A 1164 0.91 -48.29 2.28
C THR A 1164 0.23 -47.20 3.10
N LEU A 1165 -0.71 -47.58 3.96
CA LEU A 1165 -1.39 -46.67 4.89
C LEU A 1165 -0.45 -45.88 5.81
N GLU A 1166 0.70 -46.45 6.18
CA GLU A 1166 1.72 -45.77 7.00
C GLU A 1166 2.63 -44.83 6.17
N GLY A 1167 2.76 -45.05 4.87
CA GLY A 1167 3.56 -44.18 3.99
C GLY A 1167 2.75 -43.11 3.27
N ALA A 1168 1.41 -43.18 3.32
CA ALA A 1168 0.48 -42.17 2.80
C ALA A 1168 -0.09 -41.25 3.89
N ARG A 1169 0.29 -41.46 5.16
CA ARG A 1169 0.01 -40.61 6.33
C ARG A 1169 1.30 -39.93 6.75
#